data_AF-A0A520CE06-F1
#
_entry.id   AF-A0A520CE06-F1
#
_cell.length_a   1.000
_cell.length_b   1.000
_cell.length_c   1.000
_cell.angle_alpha   90.00
_cell.angle_beta   90.00
_cell.angle_gamma   90.00
#
_symmetry.space_group_name_H-M   'P 1'
#
loop_
_entity.id
_entity.type
_entity.pdbx_description
1 polymer ?
#
loop_
_entity_poly.entity_id
_entity_poly.type
_entity_poly.pdbx_seq_one_letter_code
_entity_poly.pdbx_strand_id
1 'polypeptide(L)'
;MRAYAISDYAGPGQISATAGLGQYNAYVAASDLSVVKPGYLDIAADRFSTPEGTVQILAHELGHFRVEEPGAAIANARANAWTARDQGAYESACNLTEGYARLNEVRVGNELVAATRAQAAAEGRDLSAHERVFVDRWSGSGAFANSPEGSAHNIVQRIEQEAAADGKFHSLQEIANAAAMALGDDYKGYQTSSTGETYFDFCRRGAQAVISGGATPAPPSAYGQERFETTYNADGSVANSSVAVTLGDGDEHVTVFDASGRTLWTTEIDGAFDDADYAWRTTAYDAQGRVDFTQTHRDDGSRNDWDNDQDGTQGWKSSDVHFDAQGRRDWQRVIEDDDSVVWIDADQADERGNSVWSSHTDAQGRQDWQRVIQDDGSVDWIDFDQADERGSSIWSNHTDAQGRQDWQRVIQDDGSVDWIDFDQADERGNSVWSSHTDAQGRQDWQRVIQDDGSVDWIDFDQADERGNSVWSSHTDAQGREDWQRAVKDDGSVDWTDFDQAGEFDHRVWSNHSDTQGREDWRDVVLDDGGRDFTDFDQTNVRGDRVVTTRYDIRGLEDWRDATLDDGSRDWSDFDQTNVRADSVVASHFDAQGREDWRNAVMDDGRRDWTDFDQDGSQGWNRAESHYDAQGREDYSDFFMDDGRRNSFDHDQDGSHAWSRFDAGFDASGHLDASTRYFDDGSRLSIDYDHFGAGVNEMLGYNAQGQLNLIAREYHGIVLTSGGRWNPAYGDGLHVVTVINANTGALSTPIQSPAPISVPDPDPWPNAHAEVGPMTPA
;
A
#
# COMPACT_ATOMS: atom_id res chain seq x y z
N MET A 1 73.80 31.56 16.25
CA MET A 1 73.30 32.89 16.63
C MET A 1 72.96 33.64 15.35
N ARG A 2 71.69 34.02 15.15
CA ARG A 2 71.30 34.98 14.10
C ARG A 2 71.49 36.38 14.69
N ALA A 3 72.27 37.24 14.04
CA ALA A 3 72.31 38.66 14.40
C ALA A 3 71.15 39.35 13.68
N TYR A 4 70.23 40.00 14.41
CA TYR A 4 69.22 40.85 13.79
C TYR A 4 69.58 42.33 13.97
N ALA A 5 69.55 43.05 12.85
CA ALA A 5 69.61 44.49 12.80
C ALA A 5 68.39 44.99 12.01
N ILE A 6 67.49 45.72 12.68
CA ILE A 6 66.56 46.78 12.21
C ILE A 6 65.74 46.52 10.90
N SER A 7 65.69 45.31 10.35
CA SER A 7 64.96 45.04 9.11
C SER A 7 64.33 43.65 9.13
N ASP A 8 63.03 43.60 8.87
CA ASP A 8 62.19 42.38 8.79
C ASP A 8 62.55 41.46 7.61
N TYR A 9 63.70 41.67 6.95
CA TYR A 9 64.12 40.96 5.72
C TYR A 9 65.51 40.32 5.81
N ALA A 10 65.87 39.70 6.94
CA ALA A 10 67.11 38.92 7.05
C ALA A 10 66.87 37.40 6.87
N GLY A 11 67.35 36.85 5.74
CA GLY A 11 67.42 35.39 5.53
C GLY A 11 68.51 34.70 6.37
N PRO A 12 68.46 33.38 6.58
CA PRO A 12 69.45 32.66 7.38
C PRO A 12 70.83 32.65 6.71
N GLY A 13 71.84 33.23 7.38
CA GLY A 13 73.26 33.16 6.96
C GLY A 13 74.02 32.01 7.61
N GLN A 14 74.84 31.29 6.84
CA GLN A 14 75.79 30.30 7.35
C GLN A 14 76.98 30.96 8.04
N ILE A 15 77.40 30.41 9.18
CA ILE A 15 78.53 30.89 9.99
C ILE A 15 79.79 30.09 9.64
N SER A 16 80.88 30.77 9.26
CA SER A 16 82.22 30.17 9.10
C SER A 16 83.21 30.90 10.02
N ALA A 17 83.87 30.16 10.92
CA ALA A 17 84.87 30.72 11.83
C ALA A 17 86.25 30.74 11.15
N THR A 18 86.87 31.93 11.08
CA THR A 18 88.31 32.05 10.77
C THR A 18 89.02 32.67 11.96
N ALA A 19 90.23 32.17 12.25
CA ALA A 19 90.95 32.36 13.50
C ALA A 19 91.29 33.82 13.86
N GLY A 20 91.09 34.16 15.14
CA GLY A 20 91.96 35.08 15.88
C GLY A 20 91.42 36.48 16.24
N LEU A 21 90.34 36.95 15.61
CA LEU A 21 89.63 38.17 15.99
C LEU A 21 88.14 37.94 15.72
N GLY A 22 87.30 38.00 16.75
CA GLY A 22 85.87 37.69 16.67
C GLY A 22 85.04 38.77 15.97
N GLN A 23 85.30 39.01 14.69
CA GLN A 23 84.45 39.85 13.84
C GLN A 23 83.56 38.96 12.96
N TYR A 24 82.25 39.12 13.06
CA TYR A 24 81.27 38.37 12.26
C TYR A 24 80.61 39.28 11.23
N ASN A 25 80.65 38.87 9.95
CA ASN A 25 79.91 39.55 8.88
C ASN A 25 78.63 38.77 8.56
N ALA A 26 77.46 39.37 8.79
CA ALA A 26 76.19 38.83 8.32
C ALA A 26 75.78 39.55 7.02
N TYR A 27 75.47 38.77 5.97
CA TYR A 27 74.93 39.30 4.71
C TYR A 27 73.43 39.58 4.87
N VAL A 28 73.02 40.84 4.67
CA VAL A 28 71.61 41.22 4.55
C VAL A 28 71.38 41.67 3.11
N ALA A 29 70.48 40.99 2.39
CA ALA A 29 70.06 41.40 1.06
C ALA A 29 68.91 42.41 1.21
N ALA A 30 69.20 43.70 1.03
CA ALA A 30 68.16 44.73 0.94
C ALA A 30 67.60 44.79 -0.50
N SER A 31 66.29 45.01 -0.63
CA SER A 31 65.55 45.13 -1.88
C SER A 31 65.76 46.46 -2.63
N ASP A 32 66.74 47.28 -2.24
CA ASP A 32 67.13 48.47 -2.99
C ASP A 32 68.66 48.58 -3.11
N LEU A 33 69.11 48.62 -4.36
CA LEU A 33 70.49 48.58 -4.80
C LEU A 33 71.15 49.95 -4.58
N SER A 34 71.94 50.12 -3.51
CA SER A 34 73.21 50.91 -3.60
C SER A 34 74.03 51.10 -2.32
N VAL A 35 73.62 50.66 -1.12
CA VAL A 35 74.48 50.82 0.09
C VAL A 35 74.49 49.57 0.96
N VAL A 36 75.60 48.83 0.93
CA VAL A 36 75.91 47.76 1.87
C VAL A 36 76.17 48.40 3.25
N LYS A 37 75.32 48.13 4.24
CA LYS A 37 75.64 48.43 5.64
C LYS A 37 76.01 47.13 6.35
N PRO A 38 77.26 46.95 6.79
CA PRO A 38 77.62 45.83 7.66
C PRO A 38 76.93 45.97 9.01
N GLY A 39 76.18 44.94 9.41
CA GLY A 39 75.76 44.75 10.80
C GLY A 39 76.91 44.09 11.56
N TYR A 40 77.39 44.72 12.63
CA TYR A 40 78.45 44.19 13.46
C TYR A 40 77.84 43.58 14.72
N LEU A 41 78.19 42.33 15.02
CA LEU A 41 78.04 41.76 16.35
C LEU A 41 79.42 41.82 17.00
N ASP A 42 79.68 42.85 17.80
CA ASP A 42 80.93 43.01 18.54
C ASP A 42 80.77 42.40 19.94
N ILE A 43 81.00 41.09 20.05
CA ILE A 43 81.10 40.46 21.37
C ILE A 43 82.56 40.55 21.76
N ALA A 44 82.85 41.48 22.68
CA ALA A 44 84.19 41.68 23.20
C ALA A 44 84.80 40.34 23.65
N ALA A 45 86.02 40.06 23.18
CA ALA A 45 86.70 38.77 23.38
C ALA A 45 86.94 38.41 24.85
N ASP A 46 86.82 39.38 25.76
CA ASP A 46 86.87 39.17 27.21
C ASP A 46 85.61 38.51 27.79
N ARG A 47 84.46 38.56 27.11
CA ARG A 47 83.19 38.02 27.63
C ARG A 47 82.93 36.53 27.35
N PHE A 48 83.66 35.92 26.41
CA PHE A 48 83.69 34.45 26.23
C PHE A 48 84.78 33.77 27.08
N SER A 49 85.49 34.52 27.93
CA SER A 49 86.63 34.01 28.69
C SER A 49 86.23 33.09 29.86
N THR A 50 84.94 33.04 30.22
CA THR A 50 84.42 32.10 31.22
C THR A 50 83.10 31.43 30.74
N PRO A 51 82.84 30.17 31.15
CA PRO A 51 81.57 29.50 30.87
C PRO A 51 80.35 30.31 31.33
N GLU A 52 80.47 31.03 32.45
CA GLU A 52 79.41 31.83 33.05
C GLU A 52 79.06 33.05 32.19
N GLY A 53 80.06 33.77 31.69
CA GLY A 53 79.83 34.91 30.77
C GLY A 53 79.18 34.48 29.46
N THR A 54 79.51 33.27 28.99
CA THR A 54 78.90 32.68 27.78
C THR A 54 77.43 32.36 28.00
N VAL A 55 77.08 31.73 29.13
CA VAL A 55 75.68 31.38 29.44
C VAL A 55 74.83 32.63 29.68
N GLN A 56 75.38 33.66 30.33
CA GLN A 56 74.69 34.93 30.53
C GLN A 56 74.32 35.60 29.21
N ILE A 57 75.27 35.71 28.27
CA ILE A 57 75.00 36.30 26.95
C ILE A 57 73.93 35.49 26.22
N LEU A 58 74.02 34.15 26.23
CA LEU A 58 73.02 33.33 25.56
C LEU A 58 71.62 33.47 26.20
N ALA A 59 71.54 33.53 27.53
CA ALA A 59 70.28 33.74 28.23
C ALA A 59 69.66 35.11 27.91
N HIS A 60 70.50 36.15 27.84
CA HIS A 60 70.08 37.50 27.43
C HIS A 60 69.48 37.52 26.02
N GLU A 61 70.23 37.01 25.04
CA GLU A 61 69.80 37.01 23.62
C GLU A 61 68.58 36.12 23.36
N LEU A 62 68.44 35.00 24.09
CA LEU A 62 67.23 34.15 24.03
C LEU A 62 66.02 34.85 24.63
N GLY A 63 66.22 35.71 25.63
CA GLY A 63 65.15 36.51 26.21
C GLY A 63 64.63 37.56 25.22
N HIS A 64 65.51 38.18 24.42
CA HIS A 64 65.08 39.01 23.28
C HIS A 64 64.28 38.20 22.26
N PHE A 65 64.77 37.02 21.85
CA PHE A 65 64.09 36.19 20.85
C PHE A 65 62.63 35.88 21.21
N ARG A 66 62.37 35.54 22.48
CA ARG A 66 61.02 35.17 22.96
C ARG A 66 60.01 36.32 22.87
N VAL A 67 60.46 37.57 22.85
CA VAL A 67 59.58 38.75 22.85
C VAL A 67 59.65 39.58 21.57
N GLU A 68 60.66 39.34 20.72
CA GLU A 68 60.87 40.03 19.44
C GLU A 68 60.56 39.16 18.20
N GLU A 69 60.14 37.90 18.34
CA GLU A 69 59.70 37.11 17.19
C GLU A 69 58.43 37.69 16.54
N PRO A 70 58.26 37.59 15.21
CA PRO A 70 57.05 38.07 14.54
C PRO A 70 55.79 37.45 15.16
N GLY A 71 54.86 38.29 15.61
CA GLY A 71 53.65 37.86 16.31
C GLY A 71 53.76 37.82 17.84
N ALA A 72 54.94 37.99 18.43
CA ALA A 72 55.09 38.14 19.87
C ALA A 72 54.48 39.46 20.37
N ALA A 73 53.96 39.46 21.60
CA ALA A 73 53.21 40.58 22.15
C ALA A 73 53.98 41.92 22.14
N ILE A 74 55.31 41.89 22.38
CA ILE A 74 56.12 43.12 22.41
C ILE A 74 56.50 43.58 21.00
N ALA A 75 56.80 42.65 20.08
CA ALA A 75 56.99 42.96 18.66
C ALA A 75 55.75 43.63 18.07
N ASN A 76 54.56 43.07 18.36
CA ASN A 76 53.27 43.64 17.96
C ASN A 76 53.02 44.99 18.62
N ALA A 77 53.30 45.14 19.93
CA ALA A 77 53.17 46.42 20.62
C ALA A 77 54.07 47.50 20.00
N ARG A 78 55.30 47.16 19.59
CA ARG A 78 56.24 48.07 18.92
C ARG A 78 55.78 48.43 17.50
N ALA A 79 55.28 47.46 16.74
CA ALA A 79 54.71 47.67 15.41
C ALA A 79 53.41 48.50 15.46
N ASN A 80 52.56 48.25 16.45
CA ASN A 80 51.35 49.02 16.71
C ASN A 80 51.69 50.45 17.14
N ALA A 81 52.65 50.64 18.04
CA ALA A 81 53.12 51.97 18.43
C ALA A 81 53.74 52.73 17.26
N TRP A 82 54.48 52.05 16.37
CA TRP A 82 55.01 52.63 15.14
C TRP A 82 53.89 53.07 14.19
N THR A 83 52.90 52.20 13.97
CA THR A 83 51.72 52.46 13.13
C THR A 83 50.88 53.60 13.69
N ALA A 84 50.64 53.61 15.00
CA ALA A 84 49.92 54.64 15.74
C ALA A 84 50.73 55.95 15.91
N ARG A 85 52.01 55.94 15.54
CA ARG A 85 52.96 57.03 15.73
C ARG A 85 53.09 57.51 17.18
N ASP A 86 52.96 56.58 18.13
CA ASP A 86 53.10 56.85 19.56
C ASP A 86 54.54 56.61 20.01
N GLN A 87 55.25 57.71 20.22
CA GLN A 87 56.63 57.71 20.70
C GLN A 87 56.76 57.03 22.08
N GLY A 88 55.85 57.33 23.01
CA GLY A 88 55.92 56.85 24.38
C GLY A 88 55.67 55.35 24.46
N ALA A 89 54.68 54.86 23.72
CA ALA A 89 54.40 53.43 23.61
C ALA A 89 55.57 52.68 22.92
N TYR A 90 56.16 53.26 21.88
CA TYR A 90 57.31 52.65 21.20
C TYR A 90 58.53 52.55 22.12
N GLU A 91 58.84 53.63 22.84
CA GLU A 91 59.93 53.67 23.80
C GLU A 91 59.70 52.68 24.96
N SER A 92 58.46 52.57 25.45
CA SER A 92 58.09 51.65 26.54
C SER A 92 58.18 50.19 26.10
N ALA A 93 57.66 49.84 24.92
CA ALA A 93 57.78 48.50 24.34
C ALA A 93 59.25 48.13 24.05
N CYS A 94 60.05 49.09 23.58
CA CYS A 94 61.48 48.90 23.37
C CYS A 94 62.23 48.65 24.68
N ASN A 95 61.98 49.44 25.73
CA ASN A 95 62.58 49.25 27.07
C ASN A 95 62.17 47.92 27.71
N LEU A 96 60.91 47.50 27.51
CA LEU A 96 60.41 46.24 28.04
C LEU A 96 61.14 45.02 27.45
N THR A 97 61.63 45.14 26.23
CA THR A 97 62.39 44.08 25.54
C THR A 97 63.70 43.74 26.28
N GLU A 98 64.45 44.74 26.74
CA GLU A 98 65.62 44.56 27.62
C GLU A 98 65.21 43.97 28.97
N GLY A 99 64.08 44.43 29.50
CA GLY A 99 63.52 43.91 30.74
C GLY A 99 63.28 42.40 30.73
N TYR A 100 62.72 41.87 29.65
CA TYR A 100 62.53 40.43 29.49
C TYR A 100 63.83 39.67 29.21
N ALA A 101 64.78 40.27 28.49
CA ALA A 101 66.11 39.71 28.31
C ALA A 101 66.83 39.50 29.66
N ARG A 102 66.79 40.53 30.52
CA ARG A 102 67.33 40.48 31.88
C ARG A 102 66.57 39.52 32.80
N LEU A 103 65.24 39.46 32.68
CA LEU A 103 64.44 38.50 33.45
C LEU A 103 64.82 37.06 33.08
N ASN A 104 65.08 36.80 31.80
CA ASN A 104 65.53 35.49 31.35
C ASN A 104 66.93 35.14 31.87
N GLU A 105 67.86 36.11 31.93
CA GLU A 105 69.15 35.93 32.61
C GLU A 105 68.97 35.52 34.09
N VAL A 106 68.08 36.20 34.82
CA VAL A 106 67.82 35.86 36.24
C VAL A 106 67.23 34.47 36.39
N ARG A 107 66.30 34.08 35.52
CA ARG A 107 65.69 32.73 35.54
C ARG A 107 66.72 31.63 35.30
N VAL A 108 67.53 31.78 34.24
CA VAL A 108 68.61 30.83 33.93
C VAL A 108 69.65 30.83 35.05
N GLY A 109 69.99 31.99 35.60
CA GLY A 109 70.88 32.11 36.77
C GLY A 109 70.36 31.35 37.98
N ASN A 110 69.07 31.47 38.31
CA ASN A 110 68.43 30.76 39.42
C ASN A 110 68.46 29.24 39.21
N GLU A 111 68.20 28.77 37.98
CA GLU A 111 68.30 27.35 37.63
C GLU A 111 69.72 26.82 37.81
N LEU A 112 70.74 27.57 37.38
CA LEU A 112 72.14 27.17 37.55
C LEU A 112 72.59 27.18 39.02
N VAL A 113 72.15 28.17 39.80
CA VAL A 113 72.39 28.21 41.25
C VAL A 113 71.74 27.01 41.93
N ALA A 114 70.49 26.69 41.58
CA ALA A 114 69.78 25.53 42.12
C ALA A 114 70.48 24.21 41.73
N ALA A 115 70.88 24.06 40.47
CA ALA A 115 71.60 22.89 39.98
C ALA A 115 72.96 22.71 40.66
N THR A 116 73.72 23.80 40.83
CA THR A 116 75.03 23.78 41.51
C THR A 116 74.89 23.36 42.97
N ARG A 117 73.88 23.90 43.69
CA ARG A 117 73.57 23.51 45.07
C ARG A 117 73.11 22.04 45.16
N ALA A 118 72.26 21.61 44.24
CA ALA A 118 71.76 20.23 44.18
C ALA A 118 72.90 19.24 43.90
N GLN A 119 73.83 19.58 43.00
CA GLN A 119 74.99 18.74 42.70
C GLN A 119 75.92 18.60 43.90
N ALA A 120 76.27 19.70 44.58
CA ALA A 120 77.08 19.65 45.80
C ALA A 120 76.41 18.82 46.91
N ALA A 121 75.09 18.96 47.08
CA ALA A 121 74.30 18.15 48.01
C ALA A 121 74.27 16.67 47.63
N ALA A 122 74.11 16.33 46.35
CA ALA A 122 74.13 14.95 45.86
C ALA A 122 75.51 14.29 46.03
N GLU A 123 76.59 15.08 45.94
CA GLU A 123 77.97 14.65 46.18
C GLU A 123 78.34 14.64 47.68
N GLY A 124 77.44 15.06 48.58
CA GLY A 124 77.65 15.08 50.03
C GLY A 124 78.76 16.03 50.48
N ARG A 125 79.03 17.10 49.70
CA ARG A 125 80.10 18.07 49.97
C ARG A 125 79.58 19.49 50.02
N ASP A 126 80.35 20.37 50.66
CA ASP A 126 80.11 21.82 50.57
C ASP A 126 80.44 22.35 49.18
N LEU A 127 79.88 23.53 48.85
CA LEU A 127 80.28 24.30 47.67
C LEU A 127 81.77 24.64 47.76
N SER A 128 82.50 24.32 46.69
CA SER A 128 83.88 24.75 46.49
C SER A 128 83.99 26.27 46.49
N ALA A 129 85.20 26.81 46.67
CA ALA A 129 85.41 28.26 46.67
C ALA A 129 84.91 28.92 45.37
N HIS A 130 85.04 28.23 44.23
CA HIS A 130 84.58 28.73 42.94
C HIS A 130 83.05 28.67 42.82
N GLU A 131 82.42 27.55 43.20
CA GLU A 131 80.95 27.42 43.19
C GLU A 131 80.29 28.38 44.19
N ARG A 132 80.95 28.69 45.31
CA ARG A 132 80.46 29.67 46.28
C ARG A 132 80.47 31.09 45.69
N VAL A 133 81.56 31.48 45.03
CA VAL A 133 81.63 32.76 44.31
C VAL A 133 80.59 32.82 43.18
N PHE A 134 80.38 31.73 42.45
CA PHE A 134 79.35 31.63 41.43
C PHE A 134 77.94 31.83 42.01
N VAL A 135 77.61 31.08 43.07
CA VAL A 135 76.32 31.17 43.76
C VAL A 135 76.12 32.58 44.31
N ASP A 136 77.11 33.13 45.01
CA ASP A 136 77.02 34.47 45.62
C ASP A 136 76.82 35.55 44.54
N ARG A 137 77.44 35.41 43.38
CA ARG A 137 77.29 36.34 42.25
C ARG A 137 75.88 36.35 41.68
N TRP A 138 75.31 35.18 41.39
CA TRP A 138 74.00 35.06 40.75
C TRP A 138 72.83 35.16 41.73
N SER A 139 73.02 34.85 43.01
CA SER A 139 72.02 35.08 44.06
C SER A 139 72.15 36.46 44.73
N GLY A 140 72.93 37.38 44.16
CA GLY A 140 73.09 38.75 44.64
C GLY A 140 73.55 38.87 46.09
N SER A 141 74.34 37.91 46.57
CA SER A 141 74.74 37.78 47.96
C SER A 141 76.13 38.36 48.22
N GLY A 142 76.33 38.92 49.42
CA GLY A 142 77.62 39.44 49.86
C GLY A 142 78.17 40.57 48.97
N ALA A 143 79.43 40.46 48.55
CA ALA A 143 80.11 41.48 47.75
C ALA A 143 79.54 41.66 46.34
N PHE A 144 78.67 40.75 45.87
CA PHE A 144 78.10 40.78 44.53
C PHE A 144 76.68 41.36 44.46
N ALA A 145 76.11 41.86 45.56
CA ALA A 145 74.78 42.46 45.58
C ALA A 145 74.61 43.63 44.57
N ASN A 146 75.72 44.32 44.27
CA ASN A 146 75.78 45.43 43.30
C ASN A 146 76.42 45.02 41.96
N SER A 147 76.75 43.74 41.76
CA SER A 147 77.11 43.25 40.43
C SER A 147 75.88 43.26 39.53
N PRO A 148 76.02 43.35 38.19
CA PRO A 148 74.87 43.31 37.29
C PRO A 148 73.97 42.07 37.54
N GLU A 149 74.58 40.89 37.70
CA GLU A 149 73.82 39.65 37.93
C GLU A 149 73.09 39.69 39.28
N GLY A 150 73.80 40.12 40.33
CA GLY A 150 73.25 40.18 41.67
C GLY A 150 72.17 41.25 41.85
N SER A 151 72.33 42.41 41.21
CA SER A 151 71.35 43.49 41.24
C SER A 151 70.06 43.08 40.52
N ALA A 152 70.17 42.46 39.34
CA ALA A 152 69.01 41.94 38.62
C ALA A 152 68.26 40.87 39.44
N HIS A 153 68.98 39.91 40.04
CA HIS A 153 68.38 38.89 40.91
C HIS A 153 67.64 39.52 42.10
N ASN A 154 68.24 40.51 42.75
CA ASN A 154 67.64 41.19 43.91
C ASN A 154 66.38 42.00 43.54
N ILE A 155 66.31 42.55 42.33
CA ILE A 155 65.10 43.23 41.82
C ILE A 155 63.96 42.22 41.65
N VAL A 156 64.21 41.09 41.00
CA VAL A 156 63.19 40.05 40.79
C VAL A 156 62.72 39.46 42.11
N GLN A 157 63.64 39.11 43.02
CA GLN A 157 63.30 38.56 44.33
C GLN A 157 62.46 39.52 45.17
N ARG A 158 62.75 40.82 45.13
CA ARG A 158 61.94 41.82 45.84
C ARG A 158 60.51 41.86 45.31
N ILE A 159 60.33 41.81 43.99
CA ILE A 159 59.00 41.83 43.35
C ILE A 159 58.23 40.54 43.67
N GLU A 160 58.87 39.38 43.62
CA GLU A 160 58.27 38.10 44.02
C GLU A 160 57.84 38.10 45.50
N GLN A 161 58.67 38.66 46.39
CA GLN A 161 58.36 38.77 47.81
C GLN A 161 57.25 39.77 48.12
N GLU A 162 57.22 40.92 47.43
CA GLU A 162 56.16 41.92 47.55
C GLU A 162 54.82 41.37 47.03
N ALA A 163 54.83 40.65 45.90
CA ALA A 163 53.65 39.97 45.38
C ALA A 163 53.10 38.91 46.34
N ALA A 164 53.98 38.14 46.99
CA ALA A 164 53.58 37.16 48.01
C ALA A 164 53.02 37.83 49.30
N ALA A 165 53.47 39.04 49.63
CA ALA A 165 53.04 39.78 50.82
C ALA A 165 51.71 40.54 50.64
N ASP A 166 51.34 40.90 49.40
CA ASP A 166 50.10 41.65 49.07
C ASP A 166 48.80 40.83 49.29
N GLY A 167 48.90 39.51 49.46
CA GLY A 167 47.77 38.63 49.80
C GLY A 167 46.72 38.47 48.70
N LYS A 168 46.95 39.03 47.51
CA LYS A 168 46.17 38.83 46.29
C LYS A 168 46.81 37.73 45.45
N PHE A 169 45.99 36.94 44.75
CA PHE A 169 46.50 35.96 43.77
C PHE A 169 46.96 36.72 42.51
N HIS A 170 48.26 37.00 42.43
CA HIS A 170 48.91 37.44 41.20
C HIS A 170 49.35 36.20 40.42
N SER A 171 49.03 36.14 39.13
CA SER A 171 49.52 35.08 38.26
C SER A 171 51.04 35.15 38.14
N LEU A 172 51.68 34.00 37.87
CA LEU A 172 53.13 33.95 37.60
C LEU A 172 53.53 34.86 36.43
N GLN A 173 52.61 35.11 35.49
CA GLN A 173 52.84 36.00 34.37
C GLN A 173 52.80 37.48 34.78
N GLU A 174 51.88 37.90 35.64
CA GLU A 174 51.82 39.28 36.15
C GLU A 174 53.08 39.64 36.96
N ILE A 175 53.55 38.73 37.81
CA ILE A 175 54.80 38.89 38.56
C ILE A 175 56.00 38.99 37.61
N ALA A 176 56.02 38.16 36.55
CA ALA A 176 57.05 38.21 35.52
C ALA A 176 57.03 39.53 34.73
N ASN A 177 55.85 40.04 34.37
CA ASN A 177 55.71 41.30 33.66
C ASN A 177 56.20 42.47 34.52
N ALA A 178 55.86 42.49 35.82
CA ALA A 178 56.32 43.49 36.76
C ALA A 178 57.85 43.45 36.95
N ALA A 179 58.41 42.24 37.07
CA ALA A 179 59.85 42.02 37.14
C ALA A 179 60.58 42.49 35.88
N ALA A 180 60.05 42.19 34.69
CA ALA A 180 60.60 42.65 33.42
C ALA A 180 60.56 44.18 33.31
N MET A 181 59.45 44.84 33.70
CA MET A 181 59.37 46.30 33.70
C MET A 181 60.44 46.95 34.60
N ALA A 182 60.58 46.46 35.84
CA ALA A 182 61.57 46.99 36.78
C ALA A 182 63.02 46.77 36.31
N LEU A 183 63.30 45.61 35.70
CA LEU A 183 64.60 45.34 35.11
C LEU A 183 64.88 46.22 33.88
N GLY A 184 63.89 46.43 33.01
CA GLY A 184 64.04 47.34 31.87
C GLY A 184 64.37 48.76 32.31
N ASP A 185 63.74 49.24 33.39
CA ASP A 185 64.00 50.56 33.95
C ASP A 185 65.37 50.70 34.62
N ASP A 186 65.85 49.66 35.32
CA ASP A 186 67.17 49.67 35.96
C ASP A 186 68.30 49.59 34.93
N TYR A 187 68.08 48.85 33.83
CA TYR A 187 69.11 48.57 32.83
C TYR A 187 69.12 49.51 31.61
N LYS A 188 68.17 50.44 31.50
CA LYS A 188 68.12 51.39 30.37
C LYS A 188 69.39 52.27 30.23
N GLY A 189 70.14 52.47 31.31
CA GLY A 189 71.41 53.22 31.30
C GLY A 189 72.62 52.43 30.79
N TYR A 190 72.50 51.12 30.56
CA TYR A 190 73.61 50.28 30.11
C TYR A 190 73.81 50.36 28.60
N GLN A 191 75.06 50.22 28.15
CA GLN A 191 75.40 50.33 26.74
C GLN A 191 75.00 49.07 25.96
N THR A 192 74.38 49.26 24.80
CA THR A 192 74.09 48.20 23.84
C THR A 192 75.39 47.66 23.22
N SER A 193 75.45 46.35 23.00
CA SER A 193 76.61 45.66 22.42
C SER A 193 76.87 46.03 20.95
N SER A 194 75.83 46.45 20.22
CA SER A 194 75.88 46.69 18.77
C SER A 194 76.18 48.15 18.38
N THR A 195 75.90 49.12 19.25
CA THR A 195 76.07 50.56 18.92
C THR A 195 76.87 51.36 19.95
N GLY A 196 77.11 50.80 21.15
CA GLY A 196 77.87 51.46 22.22
C GLY A 196 77.13 52.62 22.91
N GLU A 197 75.90 52.94 22.50
CA GLU A 197 75.04 53.90 23.19
C GLU A 197 74.22 53.23 24.30
N THR A 198 73.66 54.00 25.23
CA THR A 198 72.79 53.44 26.27
C THR A 198 71.51 52.83 25.65
N TYR A 199 70.94 51.80 26.24
CA TYR A 199 69.71 51.18 25.74
C TYR A 199 68.56 52.21 25.66
N PHE A 200 68.52 53.15 26.60
CA PHE A 200 67.65 54.32 26.57
C PHE A 200 67.88 55.18 25.34
N ASP A 201 69.13 55.52 25.00
CA ASP A 201 69.44 56.30 23.80
C ASP A 201 69.11 55.54 22.51
N PHE A 202 69.34 54.23 22.49
CA PHE A 202 68.99 53.35 21.38
C PHE A 202 67.48 53.36 21.13
N CYS A 203 66.67 53.09 22.16
CA CYS A 203 65.22 53.10 22.08
C CYS A 203 64.66 54.48 21.77
N ARG A 204 65.22 55.53 22.37
CA ARG A 204 64.84 56.92 22.10
C ARG A 204 65.14 57.32 20.65
N ARG A 205 66.24 56.87 20.05
CA ARG A 205 66.52 57.13 18.63
C ARG A 205 65.51 56.42 17.72
N GLY A 206 65.12 55.19 18.05
CA GLY A 206 64.04 54.47 17.36
C GLY A 206 62.70 55.20 17.47
N ALA A 207 62.37 55.68 18.67
CA ALA A 207 61.18 56.47 18.93
C ALA A 207 61.22 57.85 18.23
N GLN A 208 62.40 58.47 18.10
CA GLN A 208 62.57 59.72 17.33
C GLN A 208 62.36 59.51 15.82
N ALA A 209 62.65 58.32 15.29
CA ALA A 209 62.31 57.99 13.91
C ALA A 209 60.77 57.98 13.71
N VAL A 210 59.99 57.55 14.71
CA VAL A 210 58.52 57.66 14.73
C VAL A 210 58.07 59.13 14.64
N ILE A 211 58.73 60.04 15.36
CA ILE A 211 58.43 61.49 15.33
C ILE A 211 58.73 62.12 13.96
N SER A 212 59.83 61.71 13.31
CA SER A 212 60.25 62.26 12.01
C SER A 212 59.26 61.96 10.87
N GLY A 213 58.32 61.03 11.09
CA GLY A 213 57.16 60.79 10.22
C GLY A 213 56.05 61.84 10.33
N GLY A 214 56.08 62.74 11.32
CA GLY A 214 55.07 63.79 11.56
C GLY A 214 53.95 63.34 12.50
N ALA A 215 54.22 63.30 13.80
CA ALA A 215 53.22 63.03 14.82
C ALA A 215 52.79 64.33 15.53
N THR A 216 51.49 64.64 15.50
CA THR A 216 50.79 65.42 16.52
C THR A 216 49.86 64.46 17.26
N PRO A 217 49.60 64.65 18.57
CA PRO A 217 48.80 63.70 19.35
C PRO A 217 47.39 63.58 18.77
N ALA A 218 46.99 62.37 18.36
CA ALA A 218 45.63 62.09 17.92
C ALA A 218 44.73 61.78 19.15
N PRO A 219 43.46 62.22 19.17
CA PRO A 219 42.56 61.99 20.28
C PRO A 219 42.04 60.53 20.34
N PRO A 220 41.69 60.03 21.54
CA PRO A 220 41.26 58.65 21.76
C PRO A 220 39.87 58.43 21.17
N SER A 221 39.76 57.87 19.96
CA SER A 221 38.44 57.49 19.39
C SER A 221 38.48 56.38 18.34
N ALA A 222 39.57 55.60 18.24
CA ALA A 222 39.70 54.54 17.23
C ALA A 222 40.08 53.16 17.78
N TYR A 223 39.83 52.92 19.07
CA TYR A 223 39.78 51.57 19.62
C TYR A 223 38.37 51.37 20.16
N GLY A 224 37.72 50.27 19.75
CA GLY A 224 36.43 49.86 20.28
C GLY A 224 36.45 49.86 21.80
N GLN A 225 35.34 50.24 22.43
CA GLN A 225 35.29 50.21 23.89
C GLN A 225 35.20 48.76 24.33
N GLU A 226 36.29 48.24 24.90
CA GLU A 226 36.28 46.97 25.62
C GLU A 226 35.74 47.21 27.03
N ARG A 227 34.61 46.57 27.36
CA ARG A 227 34.03 46.58 28.70
C ARG A 227 34.19 45.19 29.31
N PHE A 228 34.99 45.12 30.38
CA PHE A 228 35.15 43.91 31.17
C PHE A 228 34.31 44.00 32.44
N GLU A 229 33.43 43.02 32.67
CA GLU A 229 32.65 42.94 33.91
C GLU A 229 32.92 41.61 34.60
N THR A 230 33.08 41.63 35.92
CA THR A 230 33.23 40.42 36.73
C THR A 230 32.16 40.44 37.80
N THR A 231 31.30 39.43 37.78
CA THR A 231 30.29 39.23 38.82
C THR A 231 30.89 38.34 39.90
N TYR A 232 30.71 38.72 41.16
CA TYR A 232 31.20 37.94 42.30
C TYR A 232 30.05 37.29 43.05
N ASN A 233 30.26 36.06 43.52
CA ASN A 233 29.40 35.39 44.48
C ASN A 233 29.45 36.12 45.84
N ALA A 234 28.50 35.81 46.72
CA ALA A 234 28.40 36.41 48.05
C ALA A 234 29.64 36.15 48.95
N ASP A 235 30.45 35.14 48.63
CA ASP A 235 31.71 34.81 49.30
C ASP A 235 32.94 35.52 48.69
N GLY A 236 32.75 36.34 47.66
CA GLY A 236 33.82 37.07 46.96
C GLY A 236 34.54 36.26 45.88
N SER A 237 34.14 35.00 45.62
CA SER A 237 34.62 34.24 44.45
C SER A 237 34.00 34.77 43.16
N VAL A 238 34.69 34.64 42.01
CA VAL A 238 34.13 35.03 40.71
C VAL A 238 33.00 34.07 40.35
N ALA A 239 31.81 34.60 40.07
CA ALA A 239 30.67 33.84 39.58
C ALA A 239 30.79 33.64 38.06
N ASN A 240 30.99 34.74 37.34
CA ASN A 240 31.28 34.78 35.91
C ASN A 240 32.02 36.08 35.57
N SER A 241 32.65 36.10 34.41
CA SER A 241 33.22 37.33 33.82
C SER A 241 32.74 37.48 32.40
N SER A 242 32.52 38.71 31.93
CA SER A 242 32.14 38.99 30.56
C SER A 242 33.08 40.02 29.93
N VAL A 243 33.35 39.83 28.65
CA VAL A 243 34.05 40.80 27.80
C VAL A 243 33.06 41.22 26.72
N ALA A 244 32.70 42.50 26.69
CA ALA A 244 31.96 43.11 25.59
C ALA A 244 32.90 43.97 24.76
N VAL A 245 32.98 43.71 23.46
CA VAL A 245 33.76 44.49 22.50
C VAL A 245 32.78 45.20 21.58
N THR A 246 32.68 46.53 21.69
CA THR A 246 31.93 47.34 20.73
C THR A 246 32.86 47.81 19.62
N LEU A 247 32.62 47.38 18.39
CA LEU A 247 33.36 47.75 17.20
C LEU A 247 33.00 49.18 16.75
N GLY A 248 33.75 49.71 15.78
CA GLY A 248 33.64 51.11 15.36
C GLY A 248 32.40 51.44 14.51
N ASP A 249 31.78 50.41 13.96
CA ASP A 249 30.50 50.40 13.21
C ASP A 249 29.28 50.38 14.15
N GLY A 250 29.44 49.85 15.36
CA GLY A 250 28.38 49.74 16.37
C GLY A 250 28.12 48.32 16.85
N ASP A 251 28.72 47.32 16.19
CA ASP A 251 28.52 45.91 16.52
C ASP A 251 29.10 45.56 17.88
N GLU A 252 28.46 44.64 18.58
CA GLU A 252 28.87 44.22 19.92
C GLU A 252 29.09 42.70 19.97
N HIS A 253 30.29 42.30 20.37
CA HIS A 253 30.61 40.91 20.69
C HIS A 253 30.75 40.76 22.20
N VAL A 254 29.83 40.02 22.82
CA VAL A 254 29.84 39.70 24.25
C VAL A 254 30.24 38.24 24.44
N THR A 255 31.34 37.98 25.14
CA THR A 255 31.74 36.64 25.56
C THR A 255 31.63 36.52 27.07
N VAL A 256 30.92 35.52 27.57
CA VAL A 256 30.81 35.22 29.00
C VAL A 256 31.61 33.98 29.34
N PHE A 257 32.43 34.08 30.39
CA PHE A 257 33.28 33.03 30.91
C PHE A 257 32.81 32.59 32.30
N ASP A 258 32.96 31.30 32.59
CA ASP A 258 32.83 30.75 33.94
C ASP A 258 33.98 31.17 34.86
N ALA A 259 33.91 30.79 36.13
CA ALA A 259 34.94 31.07 37.13
C ALA A 259 36.33 30.46 36.80
N SER A 260 36.41 29.52 35.86
CA SER A 260 37.65 28.89 35.38
C SER A 260 38.20 29.53 34.10
N GLY A 261 37.51 30.51 33.54
CA GLY A 261 37.87 31.16 32.27
C GLY A 261 37.40 30.41 31.03
N ARG A 262 36.52 29.40 31.16
CA ARG A 262 35.90 28.71 30.01
C ARG A 262 34.70 29.49 29.52
N THR A 263 34.55 29.61 28.20
CA THR A 263 33.39 30.26 27.57
C THR A 263 32.11 29.50 27.88
N LEU A 264 31.11 30.19 28.44
CA LEU A 264 29.76 29.69 28.64
C LEU A 264 28.90 29.98 27.41
N TRP A 265 28.94 31.23 26.93
CA TRP A 265 28.25 31.64 25.72
C TRP A 265 28.88 32.90 25.11
N THR A 266 28.66 33.06 23.82
CA THR A 266 29.03 34.23 23.03
C THR A 266 27.76 34.81 22.41
N THR A 267 27.54 36.12 22.55
CA THR A 267 26.48 36.85 21.85
C THR A 267 27.12 37.86 20.91
N GLU A 268 26.68 37.86 19.66
CA GLU A 268 27.04 38.83 18.63
C GLU A 268 25.78 39.65 18.36
N ILE A 269 25.89 40.98 18.41
CA ILE A 269 24.80 41.92 18.18
C ILE A 269 25.23 42.78 17.00
N ASP A 270 24.45 42.77 15.93
CA ASP A 270 24.60 43.73 14.84
C ASP A 270 24.00 45.05 15.32
N GLY A 271 24.87 45.97 15.74
CA GLY A 271 24.46 47.28 16.22
C GLY A 271 24.31 48.28 15.07
N ALA A 272 24.92 47.99 13.92
CA ALA A 272 24.91 48.81 12.72
C ALA A 272 23.70 48.53 11.81
N PHE A 273 23.05 47.37 11.97
CA PHE A 273 22.03 46.81 11.08
C PHE A 273 22.56 46.69 9.64
N ASP A 274 23.81 46.29 9.48
CA ASP A 274 24.47 46.13 8.18
C ASP A 274 24.86 44.68 7.84
N ASP A 275 24.69 43.75 8.78
CA ASP A 275 24.75 42.31 8.53
C ASP A 275 23.35 41.76 8.23
N ALA A 276 23.13 41.37 6.97
CA ALA A 276 21.85 40.83 6.54
C ALA A 276 21.51 39.47 7.18
N ASP A 277 22.47 38.82 7.86
CA ASP A 277 22.33 37.46 8.34
C ASP A 277 21.67 37.38 9.74
N TYR A 278 21.87 38.37 10.63
CA TYR A 278 21.29 38.39 11.98
C TYR A 278 21.29 39.77 12.66
N ALA A 279 20.22 40.07 13.40
CA ALA A 279 20.18 41.17 14.37
C ALA A 279 21.01 40.84 15.62
N TRP A 280 20.91 39.59 16.08
CA TRP A 280 21.80 39.04 17.10
C TRP A 280 21.86 37.51 17.05
N ARG A 281 23.01 36.97 17.43
CA ARG A 281 23.28 35.53 17.51
C ARG A 281 23.89 35.19 18.87
N THR A 282 23.32 34.21 19.57
CA THR A 282 23.90 33.66 20.81
C THR A 282 24.29 32.21 20.62
N THR A 283 25.53 31.86 20.94
CA THR A 283 26.05 30.48 20.93
C THR A 283 26.48 30.10 22.32
N ALA A 284 25.88 29.06 22.90
CA ALA A 284 26.27 28.46 24.16
C ALA A 284 27.17 27.23 23.94
N TYR A 285 28.06 26.99 24.91
CA TYR A 285 29.03 25.91 24.86
C TYR A 285 28.89 24.99 26.07
N ASP A 286 29.15 23.71 25.85
CA ASP A 286 29.18 22.71 26.90
C ASP A 286 30.45 22.85 27.79
N ALA A 287 30.57 21.99 28.80
CA ALA A 287 31.71 22.00 29.71
C ALA A 287 33.06 21.68 29.03
N GLN A 288 33.05 21.12 27.83
CA GLN A 288 34.20 20.77 27.01
C GLN A 288 34.51 21.84 25.94
N GLY A 289 33.69 22.90 25.83
CA GLY A 289 33.83 23.97 24.85
C GLY A 289 33.30 23.63 23.46
N ARG A 290 32.46 22.60 23.32
CA ARG A 290 31.73 22.28 22.07
C ARG A 290 30.45 23.10 22.03
N VAL A 291 29.97 23.43 20.82
CA VAL A 291 28.68 24.12 20.66
C VAL A 291 27.56 23.22 21.14
N ASP A 292 26.78 23.73 22.08
CA ASP A 292 25.62 23.08 22.68
C ASP A 292 24.35 23.63 22.01
N PHE A 293 24.17 24.96 22.08
CA PHE A 293 22.99 25.65 21.56
C PHE A 293 23.38 26.90 20.78
N THR A 294 22.70 27.20 19.68
CA THR A 294 22.81 28.45 18.94
C THR A 294 21.43 29.02 18.63
N GLN A 295 21.21 30.27 18.99
CA GLN A 295 20.00 31.02 18.67
C GLN A 295 20.36 32.22 17.81
N THR A 296 19.72 32.34 16.66
CA THR A 296 19.94 33.43 15.71
C THR A 296 18.63 34.17 15.49
N HIS A 297 18.58 35.46 15.83
CA HIS A 297 17.45 36.34 15.50
C HIS A 297 17.84 37.21 14.31
N ARG A 298 16.97 37.26 13.31
CA ARG A 298 17.17 38.06 12.09
C ARG A 298 16.48 39.42 12.20
N ASP A 299 16.89 40.33 11.34
CA ASP A 299 16.32 41.68 11.25
C ASP A 299 14.82 41.70 10.90
N ASP A 300 14.34 40.68 10.19
CA ASP A 300 12.92 40.52 9.85
C ASP A 300 12.06 40.04 11.03
N GLY A 301 12.69 39.77 12.18
CA GLY A 301 12.04 39.26 13.39
C GLY A 301 11.95 37.72 13.46
N SER A 302 12.32 37.00 12.40
CA SER A 302 12.39 35.54 12.42
C SER A 302 13.55 35.05 13.29
N ARG A 303 13.49 33.79 13.76
CA ARG A 303 14.59 33.19 14.53
C ARG A 303 14.86 31.75 14.16
N ASN A 304 16.10 31.31 14.34
CA ASN A 304 16.52 29.91 14.27
C ASN A 304 17.11 29.49 15.62
N ASP A 305 16.64 28.35 16.14
CA ASP A 305 17.17 27.70 17.33
C ASP A 305 17.79 26.36 16.92
N TRP A 306 19.11 26.22 17.07
CA TRP A 306 19.85 24.99 16.82
C TRP A 306 20.39 24.44 18.13
N ASP A 307 20.01 23.22 18.48
CA ASP A 307 20.35 22.54 19.73
C ASP A 307 21.07 21.23 19.42
N ASN A 308 22.18 20.95 20.09
CA ASN A 308 22.96 19.73 19.98
C ASN A 308 22.97 19.03 21.34
N ASP A 309 22.53 17.78 21.37
CA ASP A 309 22.54 16.98 22.59
C ASP A 309 23.95 16.45 22.89
N GLN A 310 24.83 17.34 23.37
CA GLN A 310 26.24 17.01 23.62
C GLN A 310 26.44 16.06 24.82
N ASP A 311 25.44 15.93 25.70
CA ASP A 311 25.45 15.08 26.88
C ASP A 311 24.67 13.76 26.73
N GLY A 312 23.93 13.60 25.62
CA GLY A 312 23.21 12.38 25.27
C GLY A 312 21.98 12.14 26.15
N THR A 313 21.39 13.20 26.69
CA THR A 313 20.23 13.11 27.58
C THR A 313 18.90 13.14 26.84
N GLN A 314 18.91 13.58 25.58
CA GLN A 314 17.77 13.58 24.69
C GLN A 314 17.75 12.28 23.89
N GLY A 315 16.62 12.01 23.21
CA GLY A 315 16.54 10.91 22.24
C GLY A 315 16.99 11.31 20.83
N TRP A 316 17.64 12.46 20.69
CA TRP A 316 18.06 13.05 19.43
C TRP A 316 19.43 13.69 19.57
N LYS A 317 20.23 13.66 18.49
CA LYS A 317 21.57 14.26 18.42
C LYS A 317 21.53 15.77 18.21
N SER A 318 20.61 16.24 17.38
CA SER A 318 20.42 17.67 17.15
C SER A 318 19.02 18.04 16.70
N SER A 319 18.54 19.22 17.08
CA SER A 319 17.29 19.81 16.61
C SER A 319 17.55 21.22 16.06
N ASP A 320 17.01 21.52 14.88
CA ASP A 320 17.03 22.84 14.24
C ASP A 320 15.59 23.30 14.03
N VAL A 321 15.23 24.46 14.58
CA VAL A 321 13.86 24.99 14.60
C VAL A 321 13.86 26.41 14.09
N HIS A 322 13.05 26.69 13.08
CA HIS A 322 12.79 28.03 12.59
C HIS A 322 11.45 28.56 13.08
N PHE A 323 11.41 29.83 13.45
CA PHE A 323 10.19 30.54 13.79
C PHE A 323 10.05 31.78 12.91
N ASP A 324 8.82 32.07 12.52
CA ASP A 324 8.46 33.29 11.80
C ASP A 324 8.62 34.55 12.68
N ALA A 325 8.41 35.72 12.07
CA ALA A 325 8.50 37.01 12.76
C ALA A 325 7.46 37.21 13.89
N GLN A 326 6.45 36.33 13.98
CA GLN A 326 5.44 36.34 15.06
C GLN A 326 5.80 35.35 16.18
N GLY A 327 6.90 34.61 16.05
CA GLY A 327 7.34 33.59 16.99
C GLY A 327 6.58 32.26 16.86
N ARG A 328 5.87 32.03 15.75
CA ARG A 328 5.22 30.76 15.42
C ARG A 328 6.24 29.86 14.74
N ARG A 329 6.21 28.56 15.01
CA ARG A 329 7.13 27.60 14.38
C ARG A 329 6.80 27.47 12.89
N ASP A 330 7.79 27.66 12.05
CA ASP A 330 7.69 27.54 10.59
C ASP A 330 8.16 26.14 10.16
N TRP A 331 9.40 25.76 10.47
CA TRP A 331 9.87 24.40 10.24
C TRP A 331 10.75 23.89 11.38
N GLN A 332 10.88 22.57 11.47
CA GLN A 332 11.75 21.88 12.39
C GLN A 332 12.39 20.68 11.71
N ARG A 333 13.67 20.47 11.98
CA ARG A 333 14.44 19.29 11.60
C ARG A 333 15.06 18.69 12.86
N VAL A 334 14.81 17.41 13.11
CA VAL A 334 15.42 16.65 14.21
C VAL A 334 16.23 15.51 13.63
N ILE A 335 17.47 15.35 14.09
CA ILE A 335 18.32 14.18 13.81
C ILE A 335 18.31 13.32 15.06
N GLU A 336 17.74 12.13 14.97
CA GLU A 336 17.64 11.18 16.07
C GLU A 336 18.99 10.47 16.34
N ASP A 337 19.10 9.79 17.48
CA ASP A 337 20.34 9.10 17.88
C ASP A 337 20.80 8.02 16.89
N ASP A 338 19.88 7.44 16.15
CA ASP A 338 20.15 6.42 15.13
C ASP A 338 20.51 7.01 13.75
N ASP A 339 20.69 8.33 13.65
CA ASP A 339 20.89 9.09 12.40
C ASP A 339 19.65 9.20 11.49
N SER A 340 18.47 8.74 11.94
CA SER A 340 17.22 9.03 11.26
C SER A 340 16.83 10.51 11.43
N VAL A 341 15.98 11.00 10.53
CA VAL A 341 15.65 12.44 10.46
C VAL A 341 14.14 12.63 10.40
N VAL A 342 13.62 13.44 11.33
CA VAL A 342 12.24 13.93 11.31
C VAL A 342 12.24 15.37 10.79
N TRP A 343 11.42 15.63 9.79
CA TRP A 343 11.10 16.97 9.29
C TRP A 343 9.66 17.32 9.61
N ILE A 344 9.44 18.57 10.01
CA ILE A 344 8.13 19.19 10.21
C ILE A 344 8.17 20.55 9.54
N ASP A 345 7.19 20.86 8.71
CA ASP A 345 7.00 22.14 8.03
C ASP A 345 5.54 22.55 8.28
N ALA A 346 5.34 23.73 8.87
CA ALA A 346 4.05 24.28 9.22
C ALA A 346 3.79 25.47 8.31
N ASP A 347 2.71 25.42 7.53
CA ASP A 347 2.34 26.52 6.65
C ASP A 347 1.69 27.66 7.45
N GLN A 348 2.53 28.58 7.92
CA GLN A 348 2.06 29.73 8.68
C GLN A 348 1.40 30.82 7.84
N ALA A 349 1.53 30.74 6.51
CA ALA A 349 1.04 31.72 5.55
C ALA A 349 -0.25 31.27 4.85
N ASP A 350 -0.69 30.02 5.06
CA ASP A 350 -1.88 29.42 4.42
C ASP A 350 -1.76 29.48 2.88
N GLU A 351 -0.52 29.34 2.38
CA GLU A 351 -0.20 29.45 0.95
C GLU A 351 -0.31 28.12 0.21
N ARG A 352 -0.15 27.02 0.94
CA ARG A 352 -0.33 25.64 0.52
C ARG A 352 -1.61 25.14 1.20
N GLY A 353 -2.38 24.28 0.53
CA GLY A 353 -3.64 23.74 1.08
C GLY A 353 -3.48 22.83 2.30
N ASN A 354 -2.28 22.79 2.89
CA ASN A 354 -1.93 21.99 4.04
C ASN A 354 -1.30 22.82 5.15
N SER A 355 -1.80 22.64 6.37
CA SER A 355 -1.36 23.37 7.55
C SER A 355 -0.04 22.83 8.12
N VAL A 356 0.18 21.52 8.02
CA VAL A 356 1.42 20.87 8.49
C VAL A 356 1.80 19.72 7.56
N TRP A 357 3.06 19.69 7.14
CA TRP A 357 3.69 18.53 6.52
C TRP A 357 4.76 17.98 7.45
N SER A 358 4.85 16.66 7.56
CA SER A 358 5.88 15.99 8.35
C SER A 358 6.35 14.71 7.68
N SER A 359 7.62 14.35 7.85
CA SER A 359 8.17 13.12 7.31
C SER A 359 9.28 12.58 8.20
N HIS A 360 9.47 11.28 8.20
CA HIS A 360 10.64 10.61 8.74
C HIS A 360 11.43 9.90 7.65
N THR A 361 12.74 9.94 7.78
CA THR A 361 13.69 9.26 6.91
C THR A 361 14.62 8.42 7.78
N ASP A 362 14.79 7.15 7.42
CA ASP A 362 15.68 6.25 8.13
C ASP A 362 17.16 6.67 8.05
N ALA A 363 18.02 5.98 8.82
CA ALA A 363 19.46 6.22 8.85
C ALA A 363 20.16 6.01 7.49
N GLN A 364 19.52 5.33 6.52
CA GLN A 364 20.03 5.16 5.16
C GLN A 364 19.54 6.23 4.18
N GLY A 365 18.69 7.15 4.62
CA GLY A 365 18.13 8.21 3.78
C GLY A 365 16.87 7.80 3.01
N ARG A 366 16.20 6.69 3.37
CA ARG A 366 14.95 6.24 2.76
C ARG A 366 13.76 6.75 3.56
N GLN A 367 12.68 7.14 2.90
CA GLN A 367 11.46 7.58 3.60
C GLN A 367 10.82 6.41 4.35
N ASP A 368 10.50 6.64 5.62
CA ASP A 368 9.84 5.69 6.52
C ASP A 368 8.36 6.04 6.67
N TRP A 369 8.02 7.30 6.94
CA TRP A 369 6.64 7.76 6.91
C TRP A 369 6.51 9.22 6.47
N GLN A 370 5.32 9.56 5.99
CA GLN A 370 4.88 10.92 5.69
C GLN A 370 3.49 11.16 6.28
N ARG A 371 3.28 12.37 6.77
CA ARG A 371 2.00 12.79 7.33
C ARG A 371 1.72 14.24 6.95
N VAL A 372 0.56 14.49 6.38
CA VAL A 372 0.09 15.81 5.96
C VAL A 372 -1.21 16.12 6.68
N ILE A 373 -1.28 17.25 7.37
CA ILE A 373 -2.51 17.80 7.93
C ILE A 373 -2.96 18.91 6.99
N GLN A 374 -4.17 18.78 6.44
CA GLN A 374 -4.78 19.78 5.56
C GLN A 374 -5.33 20.96 6.38
N ASP A 375 -5.67 22.08 5.73
CA ASP A 375 -6.20 23.27 6.44
C ASP A 375 -7.59 23.05 7.06
N ASP A 376 -8.36 22.12 6.50
CA ASP A 376 -9.65 21.70 7.04
C ASP A 376 -9.53 20.76 8.25
N GLY A 377 -8.30 20.32 8.59
CA GLY A 377 -8.01 19.40 9.67
C GLY A 377 -8.01 17.92 9.28
N SER A 378 -8.31 17.58 8.02
CA SER A 378 -8.13 16.23 7.49
C SER A 378 -6.64 15.84 7.43
N VAL A 379 -6.35 14.54 7.40
CA VAL A 379 -4.98 14.03 7.50
C VAL A 379 -4.73 12.94 6.47
N ASP A 380 -3.68 13.11 5.67
CA ASP A 380 -3.10 12.06 4.85
C ASP A 380 -1.91 11.44 5.59
N TRP A 381 -1.86 10.11 5.68
CA TRP A 381 -0.73 9.37 6.23
C TRP A 381 -0.22 8.35 5.22
N ILE A 382 1.10 8.23 5.11
CA ILE A 382 1.79 7.21 4.32
C ILE A 382 2.89 6.60 5.19
N ASP A 383 2.95 5.29 5.22
CA ASP A 383 3.94 4.49 5.94
C ASP A 383 4.60 3.54 4.94
N PHE A 384 5.93 3.54 4.90
CA PHE A 384 6.77 2.77 4.01
C PHE A 384 7.49 1.70 4.81
N ASP A 385 7.25 0.43 4.51
CA ASP A 385 7.88 -0.66 5.24
C ASP A 385 9.34 -0.88 4.79
N GLN A 386 10.25 -0.04 5.27
CA GLN A 386 11.66 -0.12 4.92
C GLN A 386 12.39 -1.33 5.54
N ALA A 387 11.77 -1.98 6.52
CA ALA A 387 12.30 -3.12 7.26
C ALA A 387 11.73 -4.46 6.80
N ASP A 388 10.76 -4.46 5.87
CA ASP A 388 10.08 -5.66 5.36
C ASP A 388 9.46 -6.48 6.50
N GLU A 389 8.93 -5.77 7.52
CA GLU A 389 8.40 -6.39 8.75
C GLU A 389 6.94 -6.82 8.60
N ARG A 390 6.21 -6.19 7.68
CA ARG A 390 4.82 -6.45 7.31
C ARG A 390 4.80 -6.92 5.86
N GLY A 391 3.78 -7.71 5.49
CA GLY A 391 3.59 -8.17 4.10
C GLY A 391 3.18 -7.06 3.11
N SER A 392 3.38 -5.80 3.48
CA SER A 392 2.97 -4.63 2.70
C SER A 392 4.04 -3.57 2.66
N SER A 393 4.57 -3.32 1.47
CA SER A 393 5.56 -2.27 1.20
C SER A 393 5.09 -0.85 1.50
N ILE A 394 3.81 -0.53 1.27
CA ILE A 394 3.27 0.81 1.52
C ILE A 394 1.85 0.72 2.10
N TRP A 395 1.62 1.42 3.19
CA TRP A 395 0.29 1.65 3.75
C TRP A 395 -0.03 3.14 3.71
N SER A 396 -1.22 3.50 3.25
CA SER A 396 -1.66 4.89 3.20
C SER A 396 -3.13 5.03 3.57
N ASN A 397 -3.49 6.14 4.22
CA ASN A 397 -4.88 6.45 4.53
C ASN A 397 -5.15 7.96 4.52
N HIS A 398 -6.42 8.29 4.44
CA HIS A 398 -6.93 9.64 4.70
C HIS A 398 -7.99 9.59 5.79
N THR A 399 -7.96 10.58 6.68
CA THR A 399 -9.04 10.81 7.66
C THR A 399 -9.62 12.19 7.47
N ASP A 400 -10.94 12.30 7.55
CA ASP A 400 -11.65 13.57 7.50
C ASP A 400 -11.31 14.48 8.69
N ALA A 401 -11.82 15.72 8.67
CA ALA A 401 -11.63 16.70 9.74
C ALA A 401 -12.17 16.26 11.13
N GLN A 402 -13.00 15.21 11.18
CA GLN A 402 -13.53 14.63 12.42
C GLN A 402 -12.70 13.42 12.90
N GLY A 403 -11.67 13.03 12.15
CA GLY A 403 -10.82 11.88 12.41
C GLY A 403 -11.43 10.53 11.99
N ARG A 404 -12.47 10.54 11.16
CA ARG A 404 -13.05 9.32 10.57
C ARG A 404 -12.27 8.94 9.32
N GLN A 405 -12.03 7.66 9.11
CA GLN A 405 -11.31 7.19 7.93
C GLN A 405 -12.16 7.34 6.67
N ASP A 406 -11.61 7.99 5.66
CA ASP A 406 -12.24 8.27 4.38
C ASP A 406 -11.77 7.28 3.30
N TRP A 407 -10.47 7.02 3.22
CA TRP A 407 -9.95 5.93 2.40
C TRP A 407 -8.71 5.27 3.01
N GLN A 408 -8.46 4.04 2.56
CA GLN A 408 -7.27 3.25 2.85
C GLN A 408 -6.73 2.65 1.56
N ARG A 409 -5.42 2.69 1.38
CA ARG A 409 -4.74 2.02 0.27
C ARG A 409 -3.49 1.31 0.77
N VAL A 410 -3.39 0.02 0.47
CA VAL A 410 -2.27 -0.85 0.85
C VAL A 410 -1.65 -1.41 -0.42
N ILE A 411 -0.34 -1.25 -0.59
CA ILE A 411 0.45 -1.92 -1.63
C ILE A 411 1.20 -3.06 -0.97
N GLN A 412 0.94 -4.28 -1.42
CA GLN A 412 1.62 -5.47 -0.93
C GLN A 412 3.03 -5.61 -1.53
N ASP A 413 3.86 -6.48 -0.97
CA ASP A 413 5.26 -6.64 -1.42
C ASP A 413 5.37 -7.22 -2.84
N ASP A 414 4.35 -7.95 -3.28
CA ASP A 414 4.25 -8.47 -4.64
C ASP A 414 3.80 -7.40 -5.66
N GLY A 415 3.43 -6.20 -5.19
CA GLY A 415 2.92 -5.10 -6.01
C GLY A 415 1.40 -5.08 -6.18
N SER A 416 0.66 -6.05 -5.61
CA SER A 416 -0.80 -6.01 -5.57
C SER A 416 -1.30 -4.87 -4.66
N VAL A 417 -2.54 -4.43 -4.88
CA VAL A 417 -3.11 -3.24 -4.22
C VAL A 417 -4.49 -3.54 -3.67
N ASP A 418 -4.66 -3.33 -2.36
CA ASP A 418 -5.95 -3.27 -1.69
C ASP A 418 -6.36 -1.80 -1.53
N TRP A 419 -7.59 -1.46 -1.90
CA TRP A 419 -8.16 -0.12 -1.72
C TRP A 419 -9.53 -0.23 -1.07
N ILE A 420 -9.74 0.55 -0.01
CA ILE A 420 -11.03 0.75 0.66
C ILE A 420 -11.35 2.24 0.65
N ASP A 421 -12.59 2.59 0.31
CA ASP A 421 -13.14 3.94 0.30
C ASP A 421 -14.43 3.92 1.13
N PHE A 422 -14.55 4.85 2.08
CA PHE A 422 -15.65 4.99 3.03
C PHE A 422 -16.43 6.25 2.69
N ASP A 423 -17.72 6.13 2.44
CA ASP A 423 -18.56 7.31 2.22
C ASP A 423 -18.95 7.99 3.53
N GLN A 424 -18.04 8.82 4.05
CA GLN A 424 -18.27 9.54 5.29
C GLN A 424 -19.29 10.69 5.16
N ALA A 425 -19.61 11.09 3.92
CA ALA A 425 -20.49 12.19 3.59
C ALA A 425 -21.90 11.74 3.17
N ASP A 426 -22.12 10.43 3.00
CA ASP A 426 -23.39 9.83 2.56
C ASP A 426 -23.81 10.41 1.19
N GLU A 427 -22.82 10.66 0.31
CA GLU A 427 -23.04 11.29 -1.00
C GLU A 427 -23.38 10.27 -2.10
N ARG A 428 -22.96 9.02 -1.90
CA ARG A 428 -23.20 7.87 -2.77
C ARG A 428 -24.19 6.95 -2.05
N GLY A 429 -24.88 6.09 -2.80
CA GLY A 429 -25.80 5.10 -2.20
C GLY A 429 -25.09 3.91 -1.52
N ASN A 430 -23.77 4.01 -1.33
CA ASN A 430 -22.94 2.98 -0.72
C ASN A 430 -22.09 3.54 0.41
N SER A 431 -21.95 2.75 1.47
CA SER A 431 -21.23 3.14 2.67
C SER A 431 -19.74 2.78 2.59
N VAL A 432 -19.41 1.68 1.90
CA VAL A 432 -18.04 1.22 1.71
C VAL A 432 -17.86 0.63 0.32
N TRP A 433 -16.83 1.07 -0.39
CA TRP A 433 -16.34 0.43 -1.59
C TRP A 433 -14.94 -0.14 -1.34
N SER A 434 -14.67 -1.35 -1.80
CA SER A 434 -13.35 -1.97 -1.67
C SER A 434 -13.00 -2.78 -2.89
N SER A 435 -11.71 -2.85 -3.22
CA SER A 435 -11.20 -3.63 -4.34
C SER A 435 -9.79 -4.16 -4.09
N HIS A 436 -9.45 -5.22 -4.81
CA HIS A 436 -8.09 -5.71 -4.95
C HIS A 436 -7.67 -5.71 -6.42
N THR A 437 -6.42 -5.35 -6.65
CA THR A 437 -5.78 -5.41 -7.96
C THR A 437 -4.51 -6.24 -7.83
N ASP A 438 -4.31 -7.19 -8.74
CA ASP A 438 -3.12 -8.04 -8.73
C ASP A 438 -1.83 -7.25 -9.04
N ALA A 439 -0.69 -7.91 -8.90
CA ALA A 439 0.63 -7.34 -9.20
C ALA A 439 0.82 -6.84 -10.64
N GLN A 440 -0.07 -7.22 -11.57
CA GLN A 440 -0.04 -6.81 -12.98
C GLN A 440 -0.98 -5.62 -13.25
N GLY A 441 -1.72 -5.15 -12.23
CA GLY A 441 -2.68 -4.07 -12.37
C GLY A 441 -4.08 -4.52 -12.83
N ARG A 442 -4.39 -5.82 -12.80
CA ARG A 442 -5.71 -6.35 -13.17
C ARG A 442 -6.59 -6.47 -11.94
N GLN A 443 -7.86 -6.09 -12.06
CA GLN A 443 -8.84 -6.21 -10.97
C GLN A 443 -9.06 -7.68 -10.61
N ASP A 444 -8.97 -8.03 -9.34
CA ASP A 444 -9.17 -9.40 -8.85
C ASP A 444 -10.54 -9.54 -8.17
N TRP A 445 -10.88 -8.63 -7.26
CA TRP A 445 -12.23 -8.57 -6.68
C TRP A 445 -12.66 -7.14 -6.37
N GLN A 446 -13.97 -6.96 -6.30
CA GLN A 446 -14.64 -5.74 -5.85
C GLN A 446 -15.75 -6.10 -4.86
N ARG A 447 -15.88 -5.27 -3.83
CA ARG A 447 -16.95 -5.40 -2.82
C ARG A 447 -17.53 -4.05 -2.50
N VAL A 448 -18.84 -3.95 -2.58
CA VAL A 448 -19.61 -2.74 -2.26
C VAL A 448 -20.58 -3.07 -1.14
N ILE A 449 -20.52 -2.30 -0.05
CA ILE A 449 -21.53 -2.34 1.00
C ILE A 449 -22.44 -1.13 0.78
N GLN A 450 -23.73 -1.38 0.55
CA GLN A 450 -24.74 -0.34 0.38
C GLN A 450 -25.11 0.29 1.73
N ASP A 451 -25.80 1.43 1.74
CA ASP A 451 -26.18 2.11 3.00
C ASP A 451 -27.20 1.33 3.84
N ASP A 452 -28.00 0.49 3.18
CA ASP A 452 -28.93 -0.41 3.85
C ASP A 452 -28.26 -1.66 4.45
N GLY A 453 -26.95 -1.85 4.21
CA GLY A 453 -26.17 -2.98 4.67
C GLY A 453 -26.13 -4.18 3.71
N SER A 454 -26.83 -4.12 2.57
CA SER A 454 -26.68 -5.10 1.50
C SER A 454 -25.29 -5.05 0.88
N VAL A 455 -24.86 -6.14 0.25
CA VAL A 455 -23.48 -6.28 -0.26
C VAL A 455 -23.50 -6.81 -1.69
N ASP A 456 -22.87 -6.07 -2.60
CA ASP A 456 -22.48 -6.56 -3.92
C ASP A 456 -21.04 -7.06 -3.87
N TRP A 457 -20.80 -8.26 -4.38
CA TRP A 457 -19.47 -8.84 -4.54
C TRP A 457 -19.23 -9.22 -5.99
N ILE A 458 -18.02 -8.93 -6.49
CA ILE A 458 -17.56 -9.33 -7.82
C ILE A 458 -16.16 -9.93 -7.66
N ASP A 459 -15.96 -11.13 -8.18
CA ASP A 459 -14.68 -11.84 -8.27
C ASP A 459 -14.36 -12.01 -9.76
N PHE A 460 -13.15 -11.64 -10.17
CA PHE A 460 -12.68 -11.72 -11.54
C PHE A 460 -11.56 -12.76 -11.62
N ASP A 461 -11.81 -13.88 -12.28
CA ASP A 461 -10.85 -14.99 -12.35
C ASP A 461 -9.69 -14.69 -13.32
N GLN A 462 -8.71 -13.94 -12.83
CA GLN A 462 -7.55 -13.52 -13.61
C GLN A 462 -6.62 -14.67 -14.02
N ALA A 463 -6.74 -15.81 -13.34
CA ALA A 463 -5.87 -16.97 -13.48
C ALA A 463 -6.54 -18.12 -14.26
N ASP A 464 -7.81 -17.97 -14.64
CA ASP A 464 -8.57 -18.97 -15.41
C ASP A 464 -8.64 -20.32 -14.66
N GLU A 465 -8.81 -20.27 -13.34
CA GLU A 465 -8.73 -21.43 -12.44
C GLU A 465 -10.08 -22.10 -12.18
N ARG A 466 -11.19 -21.36 -12.30
CA ARG A 466 -12.53 -21.76 -11.80
C ARG A 466 -13.54 -22.02 -12.91
N GLY A 467 -13.16 -21.82 -14.17
CA GLY A 467 -14.04 -22.02 -15.33
C GLY A 467 -14.98 -20.84 -15.59
N ASN A 468 -14.84 -19.74 -14.85
CA ASN A 468 -15.64 -18.54 -14.97
C ASN A 468 -14.81 -17.26 -14.83
N SER A 469 -14.68 -16.53 -15.93
CA SER A 469 -14.04 -15.22 -16.00
C SER A 469 -14.54 -14.19 -14.97
N VAL A 470 -15.83 -14.20 -14.63
CA VAL A 470 -16.41 -13.29 -13.63
C VAL A 470 -17.49 -14.02 -12.83
N TRP A 471 -17.43 -13.89 -11.52
CA TRP A 471 -18.51 -14.26 -10.61
C TRP A 471 -18.98 -13.03 -9.85
N SER A 472 -20.29 -12.88 -9.68
CA SER A 472 -20.86 -11.77 -8.91
C SER A 472 -22.09 -12.24 -8.13
N SER A 473 -22.32 -11.62 -6.98
CA SER A 473 -23.46 -11.93 -6.10
C SER A 473 -23.94 -10.70 -5.37
N HIS A 474 -25.22 -10.71 -4.98
CA HIS A 474 -25.79 -9.76 -4.04
C HIS A 474 -26.35 -10.47 -2.82
N THR A 475 -26.10 -9.90 -1.63
CA THR A 475 -26.77 -10.29 -0.40
C THR A 475 -27.59 -9.14 0.15
N ASP A 476 -28.81 -9.42 0.58
CA ASP A 476 -29.70 -8.43 1.19
C ASP A 476 -29.14 -7.88 2.51
N ALA A 477 -29.81 -6.86 3.06
CA ALA A 477 -29.45 -6.23 4.34
C ALA A 477 -29.46 -7.19 5.56
N GLN A 478 -30.04 -8.39 5.43
CA GLN A 478 -30.04 -9.43 6.46
C GLN A 478 -28.91 -10.46 6.27
N GLY A 479 -28.10 -10.30 5.21
CA GLY A 479 -27.02 -11.21 4.82
C GLY A 479 -27.50 -12.48 4.13
N ARG A 480 -28.73 -12.49 3.58
CA ARG A 480 -29.24 -13.59 2.77
C ARG A 480 -28.90 -13.34 1.31
N GLU A 481 -28.55 -14.40 0.59
CA GLU A 481 -28.26 -14.30 -0.84
C GLU A 481 -29.52 -14.01 -1.65
N ASP A 482 -29.45 -13.01 -2.51
CA ASP A 482 -30.55 -12.49 -3.34
C ASP A 482 -30.36 -12.90 -4.80
N TRP A 483 -29.16 -12.73 -5.36
CA TRP A 483 -28.83 -13.26 -6.68
C TRP A 483 -27.35 -13.62 -6.83
N GLN A 484 -27.07 -14.49 -7.80
CA GLN A 484 -25.74 -14.86 -8.27
C GLN A 484 -25.68 -14.81 -9.80
N ARG A 485 -24.52 -14.44 -10.33
CA ARG A 485 -24.22 -14.44 -11.76
C ARG A 485 -22.81 -14.91 -12.01
N ALA A 486 -22.64 -15.87 -12.92
CA ALA A 486 -21.33 -16.34 -13.37
C ALA A 486 -21.20 -16.19 -14.89
N VAL A 487 -20.21 -15.43 -15.35
CA VAL A 487 -19.80 -15.40 -16.77
C VAL A 487 -18.69 -16.42 -16.95
N LYS A 488 -18.97 -17.46 -17.74
CA LYS A 488 -18.01 -18.52 -18.08
C LYS A 488 -16.92 -18.02 -19.02
N ASP A 489 -15.82 -18.76 -19.13
CA ASP A 489 -14.68 -18.35 -19.98
C ASP A 489 -15.01 -18.38 -21.48
N ASP A 490 -16.01 -19.18 -21.87
CA ASP A 490 -16.54 -19.18 -23.23
C ASP A 490 -17.47 -17.99 -23.53
N GLY A 491 -17.85 -17.22 -22.50
CA GLY A 491 -18.76 -16.08 -22.57
C GLY A 491 -20.23 -16.41 -22.30
N SER A 492 -20.57 -17.67 -22.04
CA SER A 492 -21.91 -18.05 -21.56
C SER A 492 -22.15 -17.56 -20.12
N VAL A 493 -23.42 -17.51 -19.71
CA VAL A 493 -23.82 -16.91 -18.43
C VAL A 493 -24.75 -17.83 -17.67
N ASP A 494 -24.40 -18.15 -16.43
CA ASP A 494 -25.34 -18.68 -15.43
C ASP A 494 -25.88 -17.52 -14.59
N TRP A 495 -27.19 -17.48 -14.37
CA TRP A 495 -27.84 -16.56 -13.44
C TRP A 495 -28.73 -17.35 -12.49
N THR A 496 -28.72 -16.96 -11.21
CA THR A 496 -29.61 -17.49 -10.17
C THR A 496 -30.18 -16.33 -9.38
N ASP A 497 -31.49 -16.33 -9.20
CA ASP A 497 -32.26 -15.40 -8.39
C ASP A 497 -32.91 -16.16 -7.25
N PHE A 498 -32.85 -15.59 -6.04
CA PHE A 498 -33.42 -16.13 -4.81
C PHE A 498 -34.48 -15.16 -4.32
N ASP A 499 -35.75 -15.55 -4.40
CA ASP A 499 -36.85 -14.67 -3.98
C ASP A 499 -36.96 -14.60 -2.45
N GLN A 500 -36.12 -13.76 -1.85
CA GLN A 500 -36.05 -13.58 -0.41
C GLN A 500 -37.25 -12.81 0.17
N ALA A 501 -38.00 -12.12 -0.70
CA ALA A 501 -39.14 -11.29 -0.34
C ALA A 501 -40.50 -12.00 -0.58
N GLY A 502 -40.52 -13.09 -1.35
CA GLY A 502 -41.75 -13.78 -1.75
C GLY A 502 -42.56 -12.92 -2.72
N GLU A 503 -41.90 -12.16 -3.60
CA GLU A 503 -42.56 -11.33 -4.62
C GLU A 503 -43.06 -12.16 -5.81
N PHE A 504 -42.46 -13.32 -6.03
CA PHE A 504 -42.78 -14.25 -7.10
C PHE A 504 -43.40 -15.54 -6.55
N ASP A 505 -43.88 -16.40 -7.44
CA ASP A 505 -44.41 -17.74 -7.12
C ASP A 505 -43.32 -18.82 -7.03
N HIS A 506 -42.06 -18.39 -7.10
CA HIS A 506 -40.88 -19.24 -7.00
C HIS A 506 -39.95 -18.79 -5.90
N ARG A 507 -39.25 -19.74 -5.30
CA ARG A 507 -38.18 -19.47 -4.33
C ARG A 507 -36.84 -19.27 -5.00
N VAL A 508 -36.58 -20.00 -6.08
CA VAL A 508 -35.31 -19.94 -6.82
C VAL A 508 -35.61 -19.99 -8.30
N TRP A 509 -35.02 -19.09 -9.06
CA TRP A 509 -35.04 -19.10 -10.51
C TRP A 509 -33.61 -19.10 -11.04
N SER A 510 -33.26 -20.06 -11.88
CA SER A 510 -31.94 -20.17 -12.48
C SER A 510 -32.03 -20.35 -13.98
N ASN A 511 -31.08 -19.81 -14.73
CA ASN A 511 -30.95 -20.08 -16.15
C ASN A 511 -29.47 -20.12 -16.60
N HIS A 512 -29.26 -20.73 -17.76
CA HIS A 512 -28.03 -20.63 -18.52
C HIS A 512 -28.32 -20.01 -19.88
N SER A 513 -27.49 -19.05 -20.29
CA SER A 513 -27.56 -18.44 -21.62
C SER A 513 -26.25 -18.63 -22.36
N ASP A 514 -26.35 -18.89 -23.66
CA ASP A 514 -25.20 -18.99 -24.55
C ASP A 514 -24.50 -17.62 -24.74
N THR A 515 -23.41 -17.63 -25.50
CA THR A 515 -22.61 -16.43 -25.82
C THR A 515 -23.37 -15.35 -26.62
N GLN A 516 -24.54 -15.67 -27.16
CA GLN A 516 -25.41 -14.73 -27.86
C GLN A 516 -26.55 -14.21 -26.97
N GLY A 517 -26.62 -14.67 -25.72
CA GLY A 517 -27.67 -14.33 -24.76
C GLY A 517 -28.97 -15.10 -24.98
N ARG A 518 -28.94 -16.25 -25.66
CA ARG A 518 -30.10 -17.14 -25.82
C ARG A 518 -30.10 -18.17 -24.69
N GLU A 519 -31.24 -18.37 -24.04
CA GLU A 519 -31.37 -19.37 -22.98
C GLU A 519 -31.19 -20.79 -23.52
N ASP A 520 -30.36 -21.59 -22.87
CA ASP A 520 -30.15 -23.01 -23.13
C ASP A 520 -31.00 -23.86 -22.18
N TRP A 521 -31.02 -23.50 -20.89
CA TRP A 521 -31.93 -24.10 -19.92
C TRP A 521 -32.39 -23.08 -18.88
N ARG A 522 -33.52 -23.40 -18.24
CA ARG A 522 -34.11 -22.67 -17.11
C ARG A 522 -34.60 -23.67 -16.07
N ASP A 523 -34.33 -23.40 -14.80
CA ASP A 523 -34.74 -24.21 -13.66
C ASP A 523 -35.43 -23.33 -12.61
N VAL A 524 -36.68 -23.62 -12.27
CA VAL A 524 -37.51 -22.82 -11.37
C VAL A 524 -38.01 -23.69 -10.23
N VAL A 525 -37.58 -23.40 -9.00
CA VAL A 525 -38.08 -24.07 -7.79
C VAL A 525 -39.21 -23.23 -7.22
N LEU A 526 -40.42 -23.78 -7.21
CA LEU A 526 -41.62 -23.08 -6.73
C LEU A 526 -41.69 -23.02 -5.20
N ASP A 527 -42.51 -22.10 -4.69
CA ASP A 527 -42.75 -21.94 -3.25
C ASP A 527 -43.31 -23.19 -2.56
N ASP A 528 -44.10 -23.98 -3.30
CA ASP A 528 -44.68 -25.24 -2.84
C ASP A 528 -43.65 -26.37 -2.76
N GLY A 529 -42.43 -26.15 -3.26
CA GLY A 529 -41.34 -27.12 -3.34
C GLY A 529 -41.32 -27.95 -4.63
N GLY A 530 -42.27 -27.76 -5.54
CA GLY A 530 -42.21 -28.30 -6.90
C GLY A 530 -41.14 -27.60 -7.74
N ARG A 531 -40.88 -28.13 -8.94
CA ARG A 531 -39.81 -27.64 -9.82
C ARG A 531 -40.23 -27.66 -11.28
N ASP A 532 -39.99 -26.59 -12.02
CA ASP A 532 -40.13 -26.52 -13.48
C ASP A 532 -38.76 -26.47 -14.11
N PHE A 533 -38.43 -27.44 -14.96
CA PHE A 533 -37.20 -27.43 -15.75
C PHE A 533 -37.55 -27.25 -17.22
N THR A 534 -37.00 -26.23 -17.86
CA THR A 534 -37.13 -25.98 -19.30
C THR A 534 -35.78 -26.11 -19.98
N ASP A 535 -35.73 -26.84 -21.07
CA ASP A 535 -34.55 -27.07 -21.90
C ASP A 535 -34.85 -26.57 -23.31
N PHE A 536 -33.95 -25.76 -23.88
CA PHE A 536 -34.07 -25.13 -25.18
C PHE A 536 -33.01 -25.71 -26.12
N ASP A 537 -33.42 -26.32 -27.24
CA ASP A 537 -32.44 -26.79 -28.23
C ASP A 537 -31.94 -25.64 -29.11
N GLN A 538 -30.94 -24.90 -28.62
CA GLN A 538 -30.33 -23.80 -29.35
C GLN A 538 -29.53 -24.26 -30.59
N THR A 539 -29.21 -25.55 -30.68
CA THR A 539 -28.39 -26.14 -31.75
C THR A 539 -29.20 -26.88 -32.80
N ASN A 540 -30.50 -27.09 -32.55
CA ASN A 540 -31.41 -27.84 -33.40
C ASN A 540 -30.86 -29.25 -33.73
N VAL A 541 -30.26 -29.91 -32.74
CA VAL A 541 -29.67 -31.25 -32.85
C VAL A 541 -30.67 -32.34 -32.47
N ARG A 542 -31.62 -32.02 -31.59
CA ARG A 542 -32.74 -32.86 -31.19
C ARG A 542 -33.95 -32.60 -32.09
N GLY A 543 -35.01 -33.38 -31.91
CA GLY A 543 -36.27 -33.19 -32.65
C GLY A 543 -37.21 -32.17 -31.98
N ASP A 544 -36.91 -31.83 -30.73
CA ASP A 544 -37.59 -30.84 -29.91
C ASP A 544 -36.88 -29.49 -29.94
N ARG A 545 -37.66 -28.41 -30.03
CA ARG A 545 -37.19 -27.04 -29.91
C ARG A 545 -37.10 -26.60 -28.45
N VAL A 546 -38.10 -27.00 -27.65
CA VAL A 546 -38.17 -26.69 -26.22
C VAL A 546 -38.95 -27.78 -25.49
N VAL A 547 -38.46 -28.19 -24.33
CA VAL A 547 -39.13 -29.13 -23.43
C VAL A 547 -39.23 -28.51 -22.06
N THR A 548 -40.43 -28.47 -21.50
CA THR A 548 -40.67 -28.11 -20.10
C THR A 548 -41.19 -29.32 -19.34
N THR A 549 -40.57 -29.63 -18.21
CA THR A 549 -40.96 -30.71 -17.29
C THR A 549 -41.26 -30.14 -15.92
N ARG A 550 -42.46 -30.42 -15.41
CA ARG A 550 -42.87 -30.17 -14.02
C ARG A 550 -42.55 -31.36 -13.16
N TYR A 551 -41.99 -31.10 -11.99
CA TYR A 551 -41.79 -32.08 -10.93
C TYR A 551 -42.60 -31.71 -9.68
N ASP A 552 -43.15 -32.72 -9.03
CA ASP A 552 -43.78 -32.59 -7.72
C ASP A 552 -42.73 -32.38 -6.61
N ILE A 553 -43.20 -32.18 -5.38
CA ILE A 553 -42.35 -31.96 -4.20
C ILE A 553 -41.43 -33.15 -3.84
N ARG A 554 -41.64 -34.32 -4.44
CA ARG A 554 -40.81 -35.53 -4.27
C ARG A 554 -39.79 -35.68 -5.39
N GLY A 555 -39.80 -34.77 -6.38
CA GLY A 555 -38.97 -34.85 -7.57
C GLY A 555 -39.49 -35.84 -8.62
N LEU A 556 -40.77 -36.22 -8.57
CA LEU A 556 -41.41 -37.07 -9.57
C LEU A 556 -42.05 -36.20 -10.65
N GLU A 557 -41.98 -36.62 -11.90
CA GLU A 557 -42.53 -35.89 -13.05
C GLU A 557 -44.06 -35.82 -12.96
N ASP A 558 -44.62 -34.61 -12.91
CA ASP A 558 -46.06 -34.35 -12.85
C ASP A 558 -46.62 -34.15 -14.25
N TRP A 559 -45.96 -33.33 -15.08
CA TRP A 559 -46.28 -33.20 -16.50
C TRP A 559 -45.05 -32.83 -17.33
N ARG A 560 -45.12 -33.07 -18.64
CA ARG A 560 -44.12 -32.68 -19.63
C ARG A 560 -44.80 -32.10 -20.86
N ASP A 561 -44.20 -31.04 -21.38
CA ASP A 561 -44.64 -30.33 -22.58
C ASP A 561 -43.43 -30.12 -23.50
N ALA A 562 -43.47 -30.70 -24.70
CA ALA A 562 -42.41 -30.58 -25.69
C ALA A 562 -42.97 -29.92 -26.96
N THR A 563 -42.38 -28.81 -27.38
CA THR A 563 -42.64 -28.25 -28.71
C THR A 563 -41.56 -28.73 -29.67
N LEU A 564 -41.97 -29.37 -30.75
CA LEU A 564 -41.07 -29.94 -31.77
C LEU A 564 -40.62 -28.89 -32.79
N ASP A 565 -39.56 -29.20 -33.53
CA ASP A 565 -38.96 -28.31 -34.54
C ASP A 565 -39.93 -27.93 -35.67
N ASP A 566 -40.87 -28.81 -36.01
CA ASP A 566 -41.89 -28.57 -37.03
C ASP A 566 -43.09 -27.74 -36.51
N GLY A 567 -43.07 -27.38 -35.23
CA GLY A 567 -44.11 -26.62 -34.54
C GLY A 567 -45.22 -27.48 -33.92
N SER A 568 -45.19 -28.80 -34.09
CA SER A 568 -46.07 -29.73 -33.36
C SER A 568 -45.70 -29.78 -31.88
N ARG A 569 -46.54 -30.41 -31.06
CA ARG A 569 -46.40 -30.41 -29.59
C ARG A 569 -46.79 -31.75 -29.00
N ASP A 570 -45.93 -32.31 -28.14
CA ASP A 570 -46.24 -33.45 -27.28
C ASP A 570 -46.54 -32.97 -25.87
N TRP A 571 -47.58 -33.50 -25.25
CA TRP A 571 -47.95 -33.21 -23.87
C TRP A 571 -48.24 -34.50 -23.10
N SER A 572 -47.67 -34.65 -21.91
CA SER A 572 -47.89 -35.78 -21.02
C SER A 572 -48.19 -35.31 -19.61
N ASP A 573 -49.14 -35.96 -18.93
CA ASP A 573 -49.57 -35.68 -17.56
C ASP A 573 -49.63 -36.98 -16.77
N PHE A 574 -48.96 -37.02 -15.62
CA PHE A 574 -48.77 -38.20 -14.78
C PHE A 574 -49.56 -38.05 -13.49
N ASP A 575 -50.39 -39.04 -13.14
CA ASP A 575 -51.12 -39.00 -11.87
C ASP A 575 -50.25 -39.45 -10.69
N GLN A 576 -49.43 -38.52 -10.19
CA GLN A 576 -48.55 -38.76 -9.05
C GLN A 576 -49.28 -39.01 -7.73
N THR A 577 -50.59 -38.72 -7.67
CA THR A 577 -51.43 -38.85 -6.48
C THR A 577 -52.34 -40.07 -6.52
N ASN A 578 -52.43 -40.75 -7.66
CA ASN A 578 -53.34 -41.86 -7.91
C ASN A 578 -54.80 -41.51 -7.56
N VAL A 579 -55.23 -40.29 -7.90
CA VAL A 579 -56.58 -39.75 -7.68
C VAL A 579 -57.49 -39.99 -8.89
N ARG A 580 -56.93 -40.01 -10.08
CA ARG A 580 -57.57 -40.39 -11.35
C ARG A 580 -57.54 -41.92 -11.50
N ALA A 581 -58.16 -42.40 -12.56
CA ALA A 581 -58.11 -43.81 -12.94
C ALA A 581 -56.98 -44.10 -13.94
N ASP A 582 -56.47 -43.05 -14.59
CA ASP A 582 -55.27 -43.06 -15.42
C ASP A 582 -54.02 -42.79 -14.58
N SER A 583 -52.95 -43.50 -14.93
CA SER A 583 -51.59 -43.29 -14.43
C SER A 583 -50.84 -42.24 -15.26
N VAL A 584 -51.12 -42.19 -16.58
CA VAL A 584 -50.58 -41.19 -17.50
C VAL A 584 -51.54 -40.94 -18.65
N VAL A 585 -51.65 -39.68 -19.07
CA VAL A 585 -52.27 -39.27 -20.33
C VAL A 585 -51.22 -38.57 -21.18
N ALA A 586 -51.05 -38.99 -22.42
CA ALA A 586 -50.19 -38.35 -23.40
C ALA A 586 -51.01 -37.93 -24.64
N SER A 587 -50.70 -36.79 -25.23
CA SER A 587 -51.33 -36.26 -26.43
C SER A 587 -50.28 -35.67 -27.37
N HIS A 588 -50.51 -35.80 -28.68
CA HIS A 588 -49.77 -35.06 -29.71
C HIS A 588 -50.69 -34.07 -30.39
N PHE A 589 -50.16 -32.89 -30.70
CA PHE A 589 -50.84 -31.83 -31.41
C PHE A 589 -50.04 -31.46 -32.66
N ASP A 590 -50.74 -31.26 -33.77
CA ASP A 590 -50.11 -30.74 -34.98
C ASP A 590 -49.62 -29.29 -34.82
N ALA A 591 -48.91 -28.79 -35.83
CA ALA A 591 -48.38 -27.43 -35.84
C ALA A 591 -49.45 -26.32 -35.83
N GLN A 592 -50.74 -26.66 -36.02
CA GLN A 592 -51.88 -25.76 -35.89
C GLN A 592 -52.54 -25.83 -34.50
N GLY A 593 -52.04 -26.70 -33.60
CA GLY A 593 -52.55 -26.90 -32.25
C GLY A 593 -53.79 -27.80 -32.20
N ARG A 594 -54.04 -28.63 -33.22
CA ARG A 594 -55.13 -29.61 -33.24
C ARG A 594 -54.59 -30.95 -32.73
N GLU A 595 -55.33 -31.60 -31.85
CA GLU A 595 -54.95 -32.91 -31.31
C GLU A 595 -54.98 -33.95 -32.45
N ASP A 596 -53.89 -34.68 -32.60
CA ASP A 596 -53.67 -35.75 -33.59
C ASP A 596 -53.94 -37.10 -32.94
N TRP A 597 -53.33 -37.36 -31.78
CA TRP A 597 -53.64 -38.56 -30.99
C TRP A 597 -53.62 -38.28 -29.49
N ARG A 598 -54.30 -39.16 -28.76
CA ARG A 598 -54.33 -39.23 -27.30
C ARG A 598 -54.17 -40.68 -26.83
N ASN A 599 -53.41 -40.87 -25.76
CA ASN A 599 -53.15 -42.15 -25.13
C ASN A 599 -53.31 -42.02 -23.61
N ALA A 600 -54.23 -42.78 -23.02
CA ALA A 600 -54.39 -42.86 -21.57
C ALA A 600 -54.05 -44.27 -21.08
N VAL A 601 -53.10 -44.39 -20.16
CA VAL A 601 -52.74 -45.66 -19.53
C VAL A 601 -53.35 -45.70 -18.13
N MET A 602 -54.20 -46.67 -17.89
CA MET A 602 -54.95 -46.84 -16.64
C MET A 602 -54.08 -47.45 -15.54
N ASP A 603 -54.42 -47.19 -14.27
CA ASP A 603 -53.74 -47.74 -13.10
C ASP A 603 -53.71 -49.28 -13.07
N ASP A 604 -54.70 -49.93 -13.71
CA ASP A 604 -54.80 -51.38 -13.80
C ASP A 604 -54.06 -51.99 -15.01
N GLY A 605 -53.35 -51.15 -15.78
CA GLY A 605 -52.58 -51.53 -16.96
C GLY A 605 -53.37 -51.53 -18.27
N ARG A 606 -54.68 -51.27 -18.25
CA ARG A 606 -55.46 -51.04 -19.48
C ARG A 606 -55.00 -49.76 -20.18
N ARG A 607 -55.34 -49.62 -21.46
CA ARG A 607 -54.94 -48.44 -22.25
C ARG A 607 -56.04 -48.02 -23.21
N ASP A 608 -56.36 -46.73 -23.24
CA ASP A 608 -57.28 -46.12 -24.19
C ASP A 608 -56.48 -45.26 -25.18
N TRP A 609 -56.66 -45.49 -26.48
CA TRP A 609 -56.02 -44.75 -27.56
C TRP A 609 -57.09 -44.05 -28.40
N THR A 610 -56.86 -42.80 -28.77
CA THR A 610 -57.71 -42.04 -29.67
C THR A 610 -56.86 -41.40 -30.75
N ASP A 611 -57.25 -41.57 -32.00
CA ASP A 611 -56.64 -41.00 -33.20
C ASP A 611 -57.66 -40.06 -33.86
N PHE A 612 -57.22 -38.87 -34.26
CA PHE A 612 -58.04 -37.82 -34.84
C PHE A 612 -57.56 -37.50 -36.26
N ASP A 613 -58.46 -37.58 -37.24
CA ASP A 613 -58.18 -37.17 -38.61
C ASP A 613 -58.28 -35.64 -38.72
N GLN A 614 -57.27 -34.99 -38.16
CA GLN A 614 -57.16 -33.54 -38.12
C GLN A 614 -56.99 -32.92 -39.51
N ASP A 615 -56.40 -33.63 -40.49
CA ASP A 615 -56.24 -33.14 -41.86
C ASP A 615 -57.41 -33.50 -42.81
N GLY A 616 -58.31 -34.38 -42.37
CA GLY A 616 -59.48 -34.82 -43.13
C GLY A 616 -59.12 -35.72 -44.30
N SER A 617 -58.01 -36.44 -44.22
CA SER A 617 -57.50 -37.31 -45.28
C SER A 617 -58.07 -38.72 -45.23
N GLN A 618 -58.65 -39.13 -44.10
CA GLN A 618 -59.22 -40.44 -43.87
C GLN A 618 -60.72 -40.46 -44.19
N GLY A 619 -61.32 -41.66 -44.16
CA GLY A 619 -62.79 -41.80 -44.29
C GLY A 619 -63.53 -41.66 -42.95
N TRP A 620 -62.78 -41.45 -41.88
CA TRP A 620 -63.21 -41.34 -40.50
C TRP A 620 -62.63 -40.07 -39.89
N ASN A 621 -63.32 -39.46 -38.93
CA ASN A 621 -62.84 -38.27 -38.22
C ASN A 621 -62.20 -38.58 -36.86
N ARG A 622 -62.51 -39.75 -36.29
CA ARG A 622 -61.96 -40.21 -35.02
C ARG A 622 -61.97 -41.73 -34.93
N ALA A 623 -60.89 -42.33 -34.46
CA ALA A 623 -60.82 -43.74 -34.10
C ALA A 623 -60.47 -43.87 -32.61
N GLU A 624 -61.25 -44.65 -31.87
CA GLU A 624 -61.03 -44.95 -30.45
C GLU A 624 -60.70 -46.45 -30.33
N SER A 625 -59.67 -46.81 -29.58
CA SER A 625 -59.23 -48.19 -29.37
C SER A 625 -58.91 -48.43 -27.90
N HIS A 626 -59.37 -49.55 -27.37
CA HIS A 626 -59.25 -49.91 -25.97
C HIS A 626 -58.50 -51.22 -25.84
N TYR A 627 -57.49 -51.25 -24.98
CA TYR A 627 -56.63 -52.39 -24.77
C TYR A 627 -56.78 -52.93 -23.34
N ASP A 628 -56.79 -54.25 -23.22
CA ASP A 628 -56.71 -54.92 -21.92
C ASP A 628 -55.33 -54.73 -21.26
N ALA A 629 -55.23 -55.16 -19.99
CA ALA A 629 -54.00 -55.03 -19.22
C ALA A 629 -52.82 -55.90 -19.75
N GLN A 630 -53.07 -56.76 -20.73
CA GLN A 630 -52.05 -57.54 -21.44
C GLN A 630 -51.63 -56.88 -22.76
N GLY A 631 -52.20 -55.72 -23.11
CA GLY A 631 -51.92 -54.98 -24.34
C GLY A 631 -52.64 -55.52 -25.57
N ARG A 632 -53.69 -56.33 -25.40
CA ARG A 632 -54.52 -56.85 -26.50
C ARG A 632 -55.73 -55.94 -26.69
N GLU A 633 -56.11 -55.65 -27.93
CA GLU A 633 -57.28 -54.83 -28.22
C GLU A 633 -58.56 -55.55 -27.77
N ASP A 634 -59.33 -54.90 -26.92
CA ASP A 634 -60.61 -55.35 -26.34
C ASP A 634 -61.77 -54.85 -27.21
N TYR A 635 -61.80 -53.56 -27.52
CA TYR A 635 -62.76 -53.00 -28.49
C TYR A 635 -62.24 -51.73 -29.18
N SER A 636 -62.79 -51.40 -30.35
CA SER A 636 -62.54 -50.13 -31.05
C SER A 636 -63.78 -49.56 -31.75
N ASP A 637 -63.86 -48.23 -31.79
CA ASP A 637 -64.92 -47.47 -32.44
C ASP A 637 -64.33 -46.50 -33.48
N PHE A 638 -64.82 -46.55 -34.72
CA PHE A 638 -64.46 -45.62 -35.81
C PHE A 638 -65.65 -44.72 -36.13
N PHE A 639 -65.49 -43.42 -35.96
CA PHE A 639 -66.48 -42.40 -36.26
C PHE A 639 -66.25 -41.87 -37.67
N MET A 640 -67.19 -42.14 -38.56
CA MET A 640 -67.08 -41.81 -39.99
C MET A 640 -67.44 -40.33 -40.24
N ASP A 641 -66.90 -39.75 -41.31
CA ASP A 641 -67.21 -38.35 -41.69
C ASP A 641 -68.68 -38.09 -42.01
N ASP A 642 -69.40 -39.12 -42.43
CA ASP A 642 -70.83 -39.07 -42.75
C ASP A 642 -71.74 -39.24 -41.52
N GLY A 643 -71.16 -39.32 -40.32
CA GLY A 643 -71.84 -39.48 -39.05
C GLY A 643 -72.13 -40.93 -38.66
N ARG A 644 -71.78 -41.91 -39.50
CA ARG A 644 -71.87 -43.34 -39.16
C ARG A 644 -70.79 -43.72 -38.14
N ARG A 645 -70.94 -44.90 -37.53
CA ARG A 645 -69.92 -45.47 -36.64
C ARG A 645 -69.72 -46.96 -36.93
N ASN A 646 -68.48 -47.43 -36.99
CA ASN A 646 -68.16 -48.85 -36.95
C ASN A 646 -67.58 -49.20 -35.58
N SER A 647 -67.92 -50.36 -35.05
CA SER A 647 -67.48 -50.85 -33.74
C SER A 647 -66.97 -52.27 -33.89
N PHE A 648 -65.89 -52.60 -33.19
CA PHE A 648 -65.26 -53.90 -33.17
C PHE A 648 -65.07 -54.32 -31.71
N ASP A 649 -65.53 -55.51 -31.35
CA ASP A 649 -65.46 -56.06 -29.99
C ASP A 649 -64.78 -57.44 -30.06
N HIS A 650 -63.77 -57.67 -29.21
CA HIS A 650 -62.95 -58.86 -29.17
C HIS A 650 -63.15 -59.61 -27.85
N ASP A 651 -63.51 -60.89 -27.94
CA ASP A 651 -63.66 -61.74 -26.75
C ASP A 651 -62.29 -62.24 -26.27
N GLN A 652 -61.53 -61.35 -25.62
CA GLN A 652 -60.16 -61.61 -25.19
C GLN A 652 -60.06 -62.60 -24.01
N ASP A 653 -61.15 -62.80 -23.26
CA ASP A 653 -61.22 -63.76 -22.14
C ASP A 653 -61.91 -65.08 -22.50
N GLY A 654 -62.50 -65.19 -23.69
CA GLY A 654 -63.18 -66.38 -24.18
C GLY A 654 -64.49 -66.64 -23.44
N SER A 655 -65.14 -65.58 -22.94
CA SER A 655 -66.37 -65.67 -22.18
C SER A 655 -67.62 -65.89 -23.05
N HIS A 656 -67.50 -65.63 -24.35
CA HIS A 656 -68.54 -65.79 -25.35
C HIS A 656 -68.26 -66.98 -26.29
N ALA A 657 -69.25 -67.34 -27.13
CA ALA A 657 -69.04 -68.35 -28.17
C ALA A 657 -68.38 -67.77 -29.44
N TRP A 658 -68.15 -66.46 -29.44
CA TRP A 658 -67.61 -65.68 -30.54
C TRP A 658 -66.28 -65.06 -30.14
N SER A 659 -65.36 -64.93 -31.09
CA SER A 659 -64.03 -64.34 -30.89
C SER A 659 -63.96 -62.87 -31.30
N ARG A 660 -64.84 -62.43 -32.21
CA ARG A 660 -64.94 -61.02 -32.65
C ARG A 660 -66.37 -60.67 -33.09
N PHE A 661 -66.80 -59.45 -32.78
CA PHE A 661 -68.07 -58.86 -33.23
C PHE A 661 -67.84 -57.51 -33.90
N ASP A 662 -68.18 -57.41 -35.18
CA ASP A 662 -68.14 -56.18 -35.97
C ASP A 662 -69.56 -55.61 -36.06
N ALA A 663 -69.76 -54.32 -35.78
CA ALA A 663 -71.06 -53.65 -35.81
C ALA A 663 -70.96 -52.30 -36.53
N GLY A 664 -71.78 -52.09 -37.56
CA GLY A 664 -71.93 -50.83 -38.27
C GLY A 664 -73.22 -50.12 -37.84
N PHE A 665 -73.13 -48.83 -37.54
CA PHE A 665 -74.23 -47.98 -37.10
C PHE A 665 -74.51 -46.86 -38.12
N ASP A 666 -75.78 -46.57 -38.35
CA ASP A 666 -76.21 -45.44 -39.16
C ASP A 666 -75.92 -44.10 -38.46
N ALA A 667 -76.10 -42.99 -39.19
CA ALA A 667 -75.87 -41.64 -38.65
C ALA A 667 -76.87 -41.22 -37.53
N SER A 668 -77.91 -42.02 -37.27
CA SER A 668 -78.84 -41.86 -36.15
C SER A 668 -78.46 -42.72 -34.93
N GLY A 669 -77.39 -43.52 -35.03
CA GLY A 669 -76.93 -44.43 -33.99
C GLY A 669 -77.66 -45.77 -33.96
N HIS A 670 -78.45 -46.12 -34.97
CA HIS A 670 -79.07 -47.45 -35.07
C HIS A 670 -78.09 -48.45 -35.68
N LEU A 671 -78.10 -49.69 -35.18
CA LEU A 671 -77.32 -50.78 -35.74
C LEU A 671 -77.88 -51.13 -37.14
N ASP A 672 -77.05 -50.96 -38.17
CA ASP A 672 -77.36 -51.12 -39.60
C ASP A 672 -76.86 -52.47 -40.12
N ALA A 673 -75.66 -52.90 -39.70
CA ALA A 673 -75.12 -54.21 -40.05
C ALA A 673 -74.26 -54.77 -38.92
N SER A 674 -74.07 -56.08 -38.89
CA SER A 674 -73.07 -56.70 -38.02
C SER A 674 -72.51 -58.00 -38.56
N THR A 675 -71.32 -58.39 -38.12
CA THR A 675 -70.74 -59.71 -38.38
C THR A 675 -70.12 -60.27 -37.10
N ARG A 676 -70.47 -61.51 -36.74
CA ARG A 676 -69.85 -62.25 -35.63
C ARG A 676 -68.97 -63.36 -36.15
N TYR A 677 -67.76 -63.45 -35.63
CA TYR A 677 -66.80 -64.54 -35.88
C TYR A 677 -66.81 -65.48 -34.68
N PHE A 678 -67.08 -66.76 -34.92
CA PHE A 678 -67.18 -67.78 -33.87
C PHE A 678 -65.85 -68.49 -33.66
N ASP A 679 -65.61 -69.01 -32.45
CA ASP A 679 -64.36 -69.73 -32.12
C ASP A 679 -64.13 -71.00 -32.97
N ASP A 680 -65.21 -71.55 -33.54
CA ASP A 680 -65.15 -72.68 -34.46
C ASP A 680 -64.72 -72.29 -35.89
N GLY A 681 -64.43 -71.00 -36.12
CA GLY A 681 -64.06 -70.39 -37.40
C GLY A 681 -65.25 -70.03 -38.30
N SER A 682 -66.48 -70.35 -37.91
CA SER A 682 -67.68 -69.92 -38.64
C SER A 682 -67.98 -68.42 -38.42
N ARG A 683 -68.82 -67.81 -39.26
CA ARG A 683 -69.27 -66.44 -39.05
C ARG A 683 -70.74 -66.22 -39.42
N LEU A 684 -71.37 -65.22 -38.81
CA LEU A 684 -72.74 -64.80 -39.08
C LEU A 684 -72.75 -63.30 -39.39
N SER A 685 -73.21 -62.93 -40.58
CA SER A 685 -73.45 -61.54 -40.96
C SER A 685 -74.96 -61.24 -40.91
N ILE A 686 -75.33 -60.09 -40.36
CA ILE A 686 -76.70 -59.61 -40.26
C ILE A 686 -76.76 -58.21 -40.86
N ASP A 687 -77.71 -58.00 -41.78
CA ASP A 687 -78.11 -56.69 -42.29
C ASP A 687 -79.44 -56.33 -41.63
N TYR A 688 -79.42 -55.30 -40.79
CA TYR A 688 -80.55 -54.90 -39.96
C TYR A 688 -81.49 -54.00 -40.75
N ASP A 689 -82.79 -54.29 -40.64
CA ASP A 689 -83.83 -53.60 -41.42
C ASP A 689 -83.65 -53.67 -42.95
N HIS A 690 -82.90 -54.67 -43.46
CA HIS A 690 -82.64 -54.87 -44.90
C HIS A 690 -83.91 -54.77 -45.78
N PHE A 691 -85.05 -55.27 -45.29
CA PHE A 691 -86.33 -55.24 -46.02
C PHE A 691 -87.31 -54.17 -45.53
N GLY A 692 -86.92 -53.35 -44.55
CA GLY A 692 -87.80 -52.43 -43.83
C GLY A 692 -88.69 -53.11 -42.77
N ALA A 693 -89.21 -52.30 -41.84
CA ALA A 693 -90.14 -52.70 -40.77
C ALA A 693 -89.59 -53.73 -39.76
N GLY A 694 -88.27 -53.71 -39.50
CA GLY A 694 -87.62 -54.56 -38.50
C GLY A 694 -87.39 -56.00 -38.99
N VAL A 695 -87.29 -56.20 -40.30
CA VAL A 695 -86.95 -57.51 -40.90
C VAL A 695 -85.47 -57.53 -41.28
N ASN A 696 -84.71 -58.40 -40.63
CA ASN A 696 -83.26 -58.51 -40.80
C ASN A 696 -82.90 -59.64 -41.78
N GLU A 697 -81.86 -59.46 -42.59
CA GLU A 697 -81.26 -60.52 -43.40
C GLU A 697 -80.08 -61.14 -42.65
N MET A 698 -79.95 -62.47 -42.65
CA MET A 698 -78.89 -63.20 -41.97
C MET A 698 -78.18 -64.16 -42.93
N LEU A 699 -76.86 -64.08 -42.99
CA LEU A 699 -75.99 -64.94 -43.80
C LEU A 699 -74.98 -65.64 -42.91
N GLY A 700 -75.03 -66.97 -42.84
CA GLY A 700 -74.05 -67.77 -42.10
C GLY A 700 -73.03 -68.42 -43.04
N TYR A 701 -71.78 -68.48 -42.58
CA TYR A 701 -70.67 -69.08 -43.30
C TYR A 701 -69.98 -70.12 -42.41
N ASN A 702 -69.53 -71.24 -42.99
CA ASN A 702 -68.74 -72.23 -42.26
C ASN A 702 -67.27 -71.79 -42.09
N ALA A 703 -66.48 -72.59 -41.36
CA ALA A 703 -65.05 -72.36 -41.13
C ALA A 703 -64.17 -72.32 -42.39
N GLN A 704 -64.69 -72.73 -43.55
CA GLN A 704 -64.02 -72.61 -44.84
C GLN A 704 -64.47 -71.36 -45.63
N GLY A 705 -65.25 -70.47 -45.01
CA GLY A 705 -65.79 -69.26 -45.64
C GLY A 705 -66.95 -69.52 -46.62
N GLN A 706 -67.53 -70.73 -46.63
CA GLN A 706 -68.62 -71.08 -47.55
C GLN A 706 -69.97 -70.73 -46.93
N LEU A 707 -70.82 -70.04 -47.70
CA LEU A 707 -72.19 -69.72 -47.30
C LEU A 707 -72.98 -71.02 -46.99
N ASN A 708 -73.43 -71.16 -45.75
CA ASN A 708 -74.10 -72.36 -45.24
C ASN A 708 -75.50 -72.07 -44.64
N LEU A 709 -75.90 -70.80 -44.56
CA LEU A 709 -77.18 -70.33 -44.04
C LEU A 709 -77.60 -69.03 -44.75
N ILE A 710 -78.86 -68.97 -45.18
CA ILE A 710 -79.56 -67.74 -45.54
C ILE A 710 -80.87 -67.74 -44.75
N ALA A 711 -81.05 -66.74 -43.88
CA ALA A 711 -82.23 -66.63 -43.04
C ALA A 711 -82.74 -65.19 -42.98
N ARG A 712 -83.98 -65.04 -42.54
CA ARG A 712 -84.59 -63.75 -42.20
C ARG A 712 -85.04 -63.79 -40.76
N GLU A 713 -84.79 -62.72 -40.03
CA GLU A 713 -85.24 -62.58 -38.66
C GLU A 713 -86.28 -61.46 -38.55
N TYR A 714 -87.34 -61.73 -37.80
CA TYR A 714 -88.42 -60.78 -37.54
C TYR A 714 -88.95 -60.99 -36.13
N HIS A 715 -88.73 -60.02 -35.23
CA HIS A 715 -89.15 -60.03 -33.83
C HIS A 715 -88.85 -61.37 -33.09
N GLY A 716 -87.63 -61.88 -33.27
CA GLY A 716 -87.10 -63.10 -32.67
C GLY A 716 -87.46 -64.39 -33.38
N ILE A 717 -88.14 -64.35 -34.52
CA ILE A 717 -88.45 -65.53 -35.33
C ILE A 717 -87.46 -65.60 -36.49
N VAL A 718 -86.65 -66.65 -36.54
CA VAL A 718 -85.69 -66.89 -37.63
C VAL A 718 -86.29 -67.86 -38.63
N LEU A 719 -86.46 -67.42 -39.88
CA LEU A 719 -86.94 -68.22 -41.01
C LEU A 719 -85.76 -68.59 -41.90
N THR A 720 -85.34 -69.86 -41.91
CA THR A 720 -84.23 -70.30 -42.78
C THR A 720 -84.76 -70.62 -44.18
N SER A 721 -84.18 -69.96 -45.20
CA SER A 721 -84.53 -70.12 -46.61
C SER A 721 -83.52 -70.99 -47.38
N GLY A 722 -82.34 -71.20 -46.80
CA GLY A 722 -81.34 -72.18 -47.24
C GLY A 722 -80.35 -72.47 -46.12
N GLY A 723 -79.90 -73.73 -45.99
CA GLY A 723 -78.89 -74.09 -44.98
C GLY A 723 -79.39 -74.70 -43.68
N ARG A 724 -78.51 -74.79 -42.67
CA ARG A 724 -78.84 -75.24 -41.30
C ARG A 724 -78.45 -74.15 -40.29
N TRP A 725 -79.35 -73.85 -39.36
CA TRP A 725 -79.06 -72.99 -38.22
C TRP A 725 -78.01 -73.62 -37.29
N ASN A 726 -76.93 -72.89 -37.01
CA ASN A 726 -76.00 -73.22 -35.93
C ASN A 726 -76.53 -72.59 -34.63
N PRO A 727 -76.79 -73.35 -33.55
CA PRO A 727 -77.22 -72.77 -32.28
C PRO A 727 -76.31 -71.66 -31.75
N ALA A 728 -75.00 -71.70 -32.05
CA ALA A 728 -74.05 -70.64 -31.69
C ALA A 728 -74.44 -69.28 -32.30
N TYR A 729 -75.07 -69.26 -33.47
CA TYR A 729 -75.57 -68.04 -34.11
C TYR A 729 -76.65 -67.32 -33.28
N GLY A 730 -77.28 -68.00 -32.32
CA GLY A 730 -78.27 -67.41 -31.42
C GLY A 730 -77.67 -66.67 -30.23
N ASP A 731 -76.37 -66.84 -29.95
CA ASP A 731 -75.71 -66.15 -28.85
C ASP A 731 -75.72 -64.65 -29.10
N GLY A 732 -76.19 -63.84 -28.13
CA GLY A 732 -76.38 -62.39 -28.30
C GLY A 732 -77.52 -61.97 -29.26
N LEU A 733 -78.39 -62.88 -29.70
CA LEU A 733 -79.63 -62.55 -30.43
C LEU A 733 -80.86 -62.97 -29.61
N HIS A 734 -81.94 -62.19 -29.71
CA HIS A 734 -83.22 -62.56 -29.13
C HIS A 734 -83.98 -63.57 -30.02
N VAL A 735 -83.41 -64.76 -30.23
CA VAL A 735 -84.05 -65.83 -31.04
C VAL A 735 -85.05 -66.61 -30.18
N VAL A 736 -86.34 -66.38 -30.43
CA VAL A 736 -87.46 -67.07 -29.78
C VAL A 736 -87.72 -68.43 -30.44
N THR A 737 -87.65 -68.50 -31.77
CA THR A 737 -87.86 -69.75 -32.51
C THR A 737 -87.18 -69.74 -33.88
N VAL A 738 -86.78 -70.93 -34.35
CA VAL A 738 -86.19 -71.12 -35.67
C VAL A 738 -87.10 -72.03 -36.49
N ILE A 739 -87.62 -71.52 -37.61
CA ILE A 739 -88.49 -72.24 -38.52
C ILE A 739 -87.69 -72.57 -39.79
N ASN A 740 -87.47 -73.86 -40.03
CA ASN A 740 -86.80 -74.32 -41.24
C ASN A 740 -87.79 -74.39 -42.41
N ALA A 741 -87.69 -73.50 -43.39
CA ALA A 741 -88.52 -73.55 -44.59
C ALA A 741 -87.95 -74.56 -45.62
N ASN A 742 -87.72 -75.82 -45.19
CA ASN A 742 -87.32 -76.89 -46.11
C ASN A 742 -88.53 -77.71 -46.56
N THR A 743 -89.23 -77.20 -47.57
CA THR A 743 -89.93 -78.03 -48.56
C THR A 743 -89.76 -77.43 -49.95
N GLY A 744 -88.72 -77.88 -50.66
CA GLY A 744 -88.70 -77.90 -52.13
C GLY A 744 -87.74 -76.95 -52.83
N ALA A 745 -86.70 -77.56 -53.42
CA ALA A 745 -85.89 -77.11 -54.55
C ALA A 745 -85.27 -75.70 -54.50
N LEU A 746 -83.93 -75.69 -54.41
CA LEU A 746 -83.05 -74.57 -54.74
C LEU A 746 -83.47 -73.93 -56.06
N SER A 747 -84.23 -72.84 -56.00
CA SER A 747 -84.37 -71.91 -57.12
C SER A 747 -83.17 -70.99 -57.12
N THR A 748 -82.69 -70.71 -58.33
CA THR A 748 -81.48 -69.98 -58.68
C THR A 748 -81.17 -68.80 -57.76
N PRO A 749 -79.89 -68.57 -57.40
CA PRO A 749 -79.52 -67.40 -56.62
C PRO A 749 -79.98 -66.16 -57.39
N ILE A 750 -80.88 -65.38 -56.78
CA ILE A 750 -81.01 -63.99 -57.16
C ILE A 750 -79.60 -63.43 -56.99
N GLN A 751 -79.04 -62.85 -58.06
CA GLN A 751 -77.74 -62.20 -58.00
C GLN A 751 -77.75 -61.32 -56.76
N SER A 752 -76.94 -61.69 -55.77
CA SER A 752 -76.68 -60.83 -54.64
C SER A 752 -76.34 -59.46 -55.22
N PRO A 753 -76.87 -58.35 -54.68
CA PRO A 753 -76.07 -57.14 -54.72
C PRO A 753 -74.68 -57.57 -54.23
N ALA A 754 -73.63 -57.14 -54.94
CA ALA A 754 -72.26 -57.52 -54.61
C ALA A 754 -72.12 -57.51 -53.08
N PRO A 755 -71.55 -58.57 -52.46
CA PRO A 755 -71.36 -58.57 -51.02
C PRO A 755 -70.86 -57.18 -50.66
N ILE A 756 -71.52 -56.51 -49.70
CA ILE A 756 -70.98 -55.28 -49.15
C ILE A 756 -69.52 -55.63 -48.92
N SER A 757 -68.63 -55.00 -49.68
CA SER A 757 -67.22 -55.13 -49.42
C SER A 757 -67.04 -54.37 -48.13
N VAL A 758 -67.36 -55.04 -47.03
CA VAL A 758 -66.65 -54.81 -45.79
C VAL A 758 -65.24 -55.24 -46.19
N PRO A 759 -64.31 -54.30 -46.39
CA PRO A 759 -62.93 -54.68 -46.58
C PRO A 759 -62.59 -55.62 -45.44
N ASP A 760 -61.92 -56.73 -45.77
CA ASP A 760 -61.29 -57.61 -44.80
C ASP A 760 -60.62 -56.74 -43.71
N PRO A 761 -61.05 -56.78 -42.44
CA PRO A 761 -60.71 -55.71 -41.54
C PRO A 761 -59.37 -55.99 -40.86
N ASP A 762 -58.32 -55.83 -41.65
CA ASP A 762 -57.28 -54.90 -41.28
C ASP A 762 -57.07 -53.93 -42.46
N PRO A 763 -58.01 -52.98 -42.69
CA PRO A 763 -57.87 -51.96 -43.72
C PRO A 763 -56.96 -50.83 -43.21
N TRP A 764 -56.55 -50.88 -41.95
CA TRP A 764 -55.87 -49.81 -41.23
C TRP A 764 -54.60 -50.30 -40.50
N PRO A 765 -53.73 -51.13 -41.11
CA PRO A 765 -52.51 -51.58 -40.46
C PRO A 765 -51.61 -50.39 -40.09
N ASN A 766 -51.83 -49.25 -40.74
CA ASN A 766 -51.08 -48.02 -40.53
C ASN A 766 -51.57 -47.18 -39.33
N ALA A 767 -52.83 -47.33 -38.87
CA ALA A 767 -53.28 -46.64 -37.66
C ALA A 767 -52.50 -47.13 -36.42
N HIS A 768 -51.93 -48.34 -36.49
CA HIS A 768 -51.08 -48.90 -35.44
C HIS A 768 -49.57 -48.84 -35.76
N ALA A 769 -49.15 -48.49 -36.98
CA ALA A 769 -47.77 -48.67 -37.43
C ALA A 769 -46.84 -47.45 -37.26
N GLU A 770 -47.37 -46.26 -36.98
CA GLU A 770 -46.52 -45.07 -36.85
C GLU A 770 -46.00 -44.80 -35.43
N VAL A 771 -46.48 -45.54 -34.42
CA VAL A 771 -45.98 -45.39 -33.05
C VAL A 771 -44.88 -46.42 -32.80
N GLY A 772 -43.64 -46.00 -33.01
CA GLY A 772 -42.48 -46.74 -32.50
C GLY A 772 -42.61 -47.01 -31.00
N PRO A 773 -41.91 -48.02 -30.45
CA PRO A 773 -41.93 -48.25 -29.02
C PRO A 773 -41.48 -46.98 -28.30
N MET A 774 -42.40 -46.35 -27.54
CA MET A 774 -41.97 -45.54 -26.41
C MET A 774 -41.35 -46.53 -25.42
N THR A 775 -40.03 -46.72 -25.55
CA THR A 775 -39.23 -47.32 -24.49
C THR A 775 -39.51 -46.56 -23.21
N PRO A 776 -39.87 -47.23 -22.10
CA PRO A 776 -39.83 -46.59 -20.80
C PRO A 776 -38.39 -46.10 -20.56
N ALA A 777 -38.24 -44.83 -20.22
CA ALA A 777 -37.00 -44.31 -19.67
C ALA A 777 -36.83 -44.81 -18.23
#